data_AF-A0A7L3CY23-F1
#
_entry.id   AF-A0A7L3CY23-F1
#
_cell.length_a   1.000
_cell.length_b   1.000
_cell.length_c   1.000
_cell.angle_alpha   90.00
_cell.angle_beta   90.00
_cell.angle_gamma   90.00
#
_symmetry.space_group_name_H-M   'P 1'
#
loop_
_entity.id
_entity.type
_entity.pdbx_description
1 polymer ?
#
loop_
_entity_poly.entity_id
_entity_poly.type
_entity_poly.pdbx_seq_one_letter_code
_entity_poly.pdbx_strand_id
1 'polypeptide(L)'
;LKGFFSIPLTFSMVYAPAPRLVVYVIFPNGKIIADSATFSVSTCFRNKVELGFSTLETLPDSEVGLHLLASPGSTCALWAVDQSDLLVKSGKELSNSLIYGLFPSVYNSRYPRQVSEEDHSCGFPNFDEPDVFTAFKVKMRGEDKLLVYQFFFFLQEMGLKIMSNTNIRKPRVCPTTPLTTTLQETATFTSRPIMFSPVSSATQDKVHKHFPKTWIWDLYSVGPSGNKNITVTVPSTITEWKAGMFCTGRNGFGLAPTSSLLVFKPFLLEVTLPSSVIQGETFILKATVFNYLQRCMKIQVTLEEFTHFQLKPCKGCVYSSCLCAGEAKTFQWSVTAEQLGLMNITLSTEAVATEELCGKEIPFVPNQGQKDMITKLLLVRPEGVLVEKAHSSILCPKKGNPAQESVSLMLPRNVVEGSVRATISVTGDLMGTALQNLDHLVQMPHGCGEQNMVLFAPIVYVLQYLEKTRQLTPEIKERATGFLRNGNTNILSCFPGYQIQLQYQHPDGSYSEFGTKDEHGNTWLTAFVVKCFVQAKPYIFLDNRTIQAALTWLEFHQLPNGCFRNVGQLFHTAMKGGVDGEVPLAAYITSAYLEAGETPESTVVRKALGCIAPSIPKAVSTYTQALLAYTFALAKDSQRTQKLLDMLDRKAIRADGQIHWSQTPSKPRPGTSPWSEPLSVDVELTAYVLLALLSKPNSTESDLTTASGIVAWLTRQQNAYGGFSSTQDTVVALQALAKYAALTYSTKGVAEVRVRSQRGFGREFQVSYQNRLLVQEVALTEVPGKFSVQAHGNCCVFTQMVLRYNTPSPQVSTSFALQVKTKPVNCTEDDTHSVTVYVNIRYTGKRSTSNMVIVEVSLLSGFVLAPASRMSVRSLQLGSRCHWHPVRRTEKTQGGVALYLDKLSHKSETCVLHLEREVGVTNLKPGHVRVYDYYHPEEQALADYNVFCI
;
A
#
# COMPACT_ATOMS: atom_id res chain seq x y z
N LEU A 1 28.13 -33.46 68.44
CA LEU A 1 27.04 -32.52 68.73
C LEU A 1 26.20 -32.34 67.46
N LYS A 2 24.91 -32.71 67.47
CA LYS A 2 23.95 -32.36 66.41
C LYS A 2 23.11 -31.21 66.94
N GLY A 3 23.24 -30.03 66.35
CA GLY A 3 22.42 -28.86 66.64
C GLY A 3 21.56 -28.55 65.42
N PHE A 4 20.31 -28.18 65.66
CA PHE A 4 19.39 -27.70 64.62
C PHE A 4 18.96 -26.30 64.98
N PHE A 5 18.96 -25.39 64.01
CA PHE A 5 18.37 -24.06 64.15
C PHE A 5 17.36 -23.86 63.02
N SER A 6 16.24 -23.23 63.34
CA SER A 6 15.17 -22.95 62.38
C SER A 6 15.09 -21.44 62.14
N ILE A 7 15.09 -21.03 60.88
CA ILE A 7 14.89 -19.62 60.49
C ILE A 7 13.56 -19.52 59.75
N PRO A 8 12.54 -18.85 60.31
CA PRO A 8 11.29 -18.60 59.60
C PRO A 8 11.53 -17.56 58.50
N LEU A 9 11.24 -17.93 57.25
CA LEU A 9 11.35 -17.04 56.09
C LEU A 9 10.01 -16.99 55.35
N THR A 10 9.56 -15.79 55.02
CA THR A 10 8.33 -15.58 54.24
C THR A 10 8.68 -15.00 52.89
N PHE A 11 8.54 -15.79 51.81
CA PHE A 11 8.70 -15.30 50.45
C PHE A 11 7.37 -14.74 49.95
N SER A 12 7.35 -13.44 49.62
CA SER A 12 6.27 -12.80 48.88
C SER A 12 6.51 -12.87 47.37
N MET A 13 5.50 -12.47 46.57
CA MET A 13 5.58 -12.38 45.10
C MET A 13 6.74 -11.52 44.55
N VAL A 14 7.35 -10.68 45.40
CA VAL A 14 8.52 -9.86 45.05
C VAL A 14 9.74 -10.72 44.73
N TYR A 15 9.82 -11.91 45.31
CA TYR A 15 10.95 -12.81 45.20
C TYR A 15 10.80 -13.82 44.05
N ALA A 16 9.71 -13.75 43.29
CA ALA A 16 9.48 -14.61 42.12
C ALA A 16 10.53 -14.39 41.01
N PRO A 17 10.85 -15.41 40.20
CA PRO A 17 10.30 -16.77 40.23
C PRO A 17 11.10 -17.74 41.11
N ALA A 18 12.37 -17.43 41.42
CA ALA A 18 13.27 -18.38 42.07
C ALA A 18 14.27 -17.70 43.03
N PRO A 19 13.87 -17.33 44.25
CA PRO A 19 14.79 -16.71 45.19
C PRO A 19 15.81 -17.70 45.74
N ARG A 20 17.01 -17.19 46.02
CA ARG A 20 18.11 -17.97 46.58
C ARG A 20 18.46 -17.46 47.96
N LEU A 21 18.57 -18.39 48.90
CA LEU A 21 19.04 -18.12 50.25
C LEU A 21 20.48 -18.60 50.38
N VAL A 22 21.34 -17.76 50.91
CA VAL A 22 22.72 -18.12 51.30
C VAL A 22 22.83 -17.98 52.81
N VAL A 23 23.36 -19.01 53.47
CA VAL A 23 23.63 -19.00 54.90
C VAL A 23 25.11 -19.28 55.09
N TYR A 24 25.80 -18.46 55.89
CA TYR A 24 27.19 -18.71 56.25
C TYR A 24 27.46 -18.38 57.72
N VAL A 25 28.47 -19.02 58.30
CA VAL A 25 28.92 -18.82 59.68
C VAL A 25 30.41 -18.54 59.67
N ILE A 26 30.82 -17.51 60.40
CA ILE A 26 32.23 -17.15 60.62
C ILE A 26 32.61 -17.62 62.03
N PHE A 27 33.62 -18.46 62.12
CA PHE A 27 34.15 -18.96 63.39
C PHE A 27 35.21 -17.99 63.94
N PRO A 28 35.45 -17.95 65.27
CA PRO A 28 36.46 -17.10 65.89
C PRO A 28 37.89 -17.32 65.38
N ASN A 29 38.17 -18.51 64.82
CA ASN A 29 39.44 -18.87 64.20
C ASN A 29 39.56 -18.43 62.73
N GLY A 30 38.62 -17.60 62.24
CA GLY A 30 38.60 -17.08 60.87
C GLY A 30 38.00 -18.03 59.83
N LYS A 31 37.64 -19.29 60.18
CA LYS A 31 37.02 -20.24 59.23
C LYS A 31 35.60 -19.81 58.87
N ILE A 32 35.21 -20.06 57.61
CA ILE A 32 33.86 -19.75 57.11
C ILE A 32 33.24 -21.01 56.51
N ILE A 33 32.02 -21.34 56.95
CA ILE A 33 31.20 -22.39 56.35
C ILE A 33 29.96 -21.75 55.73
N ALA A 34 29.58 -22.17 54.53
CA ALA A 34 28.43 -21.63 53.83
C ALA A 34 27.65 -22.68 53.04
N ASP A 35 26.35 -22.46 52.91
CA ASP A 35 25.44 -23.28 52.10
C ASP A 35 24.35 -22.41 51.45
N SER A 36 23.68 -22.93 50.42
CA SER A 36 22.62 -22.21 49.69
C SER A 36 21.46 -23.11 49.30
N ALA A 37 20.24 -22.55 49.31
CA ALA A 37 19.05 -23.19 48.77
C ALA A 37 18.34 -22.27 47.78
N THR A 38 17.76 -22.85 46.72
CA THR A 38 16.89 -22.14 45.76
C THR A 38 15.46 -22.57 45.98
N PHE A 39 14.55 -21.62 46.12
CA PHE A 39 13.12 -21.86 46.28
C PHE A 39 12.39 -21.51 44.98
N SER A 40 11.22 -22.08 44.74
CA SER A 40 10.34 -21.69 43.62
C SER A 40 9.14 -20.95 44.19
N VAL A 41 8.87 -19.76 43.65
CA VAL A 41 7.77 -18.88 44.06
C VAL A 41 6.88 -18.63 42.84
N SER A 42 5.56 -18.66 43.04
CA SER A 42 4.57 -18.42 41.98
C SER A 42 4.81 -17.09 41.25
N THR A 43 4.77 -17.12 39.92
CA THR A 43 4.96 -15.96 39.02
C THR A 43 3.72 -15.06 38.99
N CYS A 44 3.53 -14.33 40.07
CA CYS A 44 2.41 -13.40 40.27
C CYS A 44 2.87 -11.95 40.19
N PHE A 45 2.06 -11.11 39.55
CA PHE A 45 2.32 -9.68 39.45
C PHE A 45 1.75 -8.90 40.65
N ARG A 46 2.46 -7.83 41.06
CA ARG A 46 2.02 -6.96 42.14
C ARG A 46 0.75 -6.19 41.78
N ASN A 47 0.65 -5.74 40.54
CA ASN A 47 -0.55 -5.14 40.01
C ASN A 47 -1.53 -6.25 39.64
N LYS A 48 -2.57 -6.44 40.46
CA LYS A 48 -3.65 -7.38 40.15
C LYS A 48 -4.55 -6.74 39.10
N VAL A 49 -4.70 -7.41 37.98
CA VAL A 49 -5.44 -6.92 36.83
C VAL A 49 -6.48 -7.96 36.45
N GLU A 50 -7.73 -7.53 36.27
CA GLU A 50 -8.84 -8.39 35.84
C GLU A 50 -9.64 -7.72 34.73
N LEU A 51 -10.08 -8.54 33.78
CA LEU A 51 -10.86 -8.14 32.62
C LEU A 51 -12.07 -9.05 32.50
N GLY A 52 -13.26 -8.47 32.32
CA GLY A 52 -14.47 -9.25 32.10
C GLY A 52 -15.51 -8.52 31.27
N PHE A 53 -16.19 -9.25 30.39
CA PHE A 53 -17.42 -8.76 29.76
C PHE A 53 -18.60 -8.85 30.74
N SER A 54 -19.54 -7.92 30.63
CA SER A 54 -20.78 -7.90 31.42
C SER A 54 -21.72 -9.07 31.06
N THR A 55 -21.61 -9.60 29.85
CA THR A 55 -22.32 -10.79 29.36
C THR A 55 -21.36 -11.74 28.66
N LEU A 56 -21.70 -13.03 28.62
CA LEU A 56 -20.91 -14.06 27.93
C LEU A 56 -21.31 -14.23 26.46
N GLU A 57 -22.55 -13.87 26.12
CA GLU A 57 -23.14 -14.00 24.80
C GLU A 57 -23.93 -12.74 24.45
N THR A 58 -23.87 -12.33 23.18
CA THR A 58 -24.64 -11.18 22.68
C THR A 58 -24.87 -11.23 21.17
N LEU A 59 -25.76 -10.37 20.68
CA LEU A 59 -26.00 -10.15 19.25
C LEU A 59 -24.93 -9.21 18.66
N PRO A 60 -24.62 -9.31 17.35
CA PRO A 60 -23.79 -8.33 16.67
C PRO A 60 -24.35 -6.91 16.77
N ASP A 61 -23.49 -5.90 16.75
CA ASP A 61 -23.82 -4.47 16.85
C ASP A 61 -24.49 -4.03 18.17
N SER A 62 -24.53 -4.91 19.17
CA SER A 62 -24.99 -4.58 20.52
C SER A 62 -23.93 -3.85 21.34
N GLU A 63 -24.37 -3.10 22.35
CA GLU A 63 -23.46 -2.52 23.34
C GLU A 63 -23.22 -3.50 24.49
N VAL A 64 -21.95 -3.78 24.79
CA VAL A 64 -21.54 -4.61 25.91
C VAL A 64 -20.66 -3.81 26.85
N GLY A 65 -20.94 -3.91 28.15
CA GLY A 65 -20.07 -3.37 29.19
C GLY A 65 -18.84 -4.25 29.38
N LEU A 66 -17.67 -3.65 29.51
CA LEU A 66 -16.41 -4.29 29.83
C LEU A 66 -15.87 -3.72 31.15
N HIS A 67 -15.60 -4.61 32.08
CA HIS A 67 -15.13 -4.34 33.44
C HIS A 67 -13.61 -4.45 33.50
N LEU A 68 -12.95 -3.35 33.87
CA LEU A 68 -11.50 -3.23 33.96
C LEU A 68 -11.12 -2.98 35.43
N LEU A 69 -10.39 -3.91 36.04
CA LEU A 69 -9.86 -3.77 37.40
C LEU A 69 -8.34 -3.73 37.36
N ALA A 70 -7.74 -2.75 38.03
CA ALA A 70 -6.30 -2.63 38.20
C ALA A 70 -5.95 -1.78 39.43
N SER A 71 -4.67 -1.70 39.79
CA SER A 71 -4.23 -0.77 40.83
C SER A 71 -4.60 0.68 40.48
N PRO A 72 -5.02 1.52 41.46
CA PRO A 72 -5.40 2.91 41.21
C PRO A 72 -4.38 3.70 40.40
N GLY A 73 -4.85 4.41 39.37
CA GLY A 73 -4.00 5.22 38.49
C GLY A 73 -3.12 4.41 37.52
N SER A 74 -3.38 3.11 37.32
CA SER A 74 -2.71 2.31 36.29
C SER A 74 -3.24 2.65 34.90
N THR A 75 -2.36 2.58 33.90
CA THR A 75 -2.74 2.63 32.48
C THR A 75 -2.76 1.22 31.94
N CYS A 76 -3.89 0.82 31.38
CA CYS A 76 -4.17 -0.52 30.87
C CYS A 76 -4.25 -0.51 29.35
N ALA A 77 -3.52 -1.41 28.70
CA ALA A 77 -3.64 -1.70 27.29
C ALA A 77 -4.59 -2.87 27.10
N LEU A 78 -5.64 -2.64 26.32
CA LEU A 78 -6.70 -3.61 26.05
C LEU A 78 -6.67 -3.97 24.57
N TRP A 79 -6.79 -5.26 24.28
CA TRP A 79 -6.93 -5.77 22.93
C TRP A 79 -8.05 -6.80 22.85
N ALA A 80 -8.73 -6.88 21.70
CA ALA A 80 -9.69 -7.93 21.40
C ALA A 80 -9.54 -8.39 19.95
N VAL A 81 -9.38 -9.70 19.75
CA VAL A 81 -9.14 -10.33 18.45
C VAL A 81 -10.03 -11.55 18.26
N ASP A 82 -10.28 -11.92 17.00
CA ASP A 82 -11.03 -13.12 16.65
C ASP A 82 -10.26 -14.38 17.06
N GLN A 83 -10.94 -15.36 17.65
CA GLN A 83 -10.35 -16.65 18.02
C GLN A 83 -9.67 -17.39 16.86
N SER A 84 -10.19 -17.27 15.64
CA SER A 84 -9.61 -17.91 14.46
C SER A 84 -8.18 -17.44 14.17
N ASP A 85 -7.83 -16.18 14.47
CA ASP A 85 -6.46 -15.66 14.29
C ASP A 85 -5.51 -16.15 15.39
N LEU A 86 -6.01 -16.41 16.61
CA LEU A 86 -5.22 -17.00 17.70
C LEU A 86 -4.87 -18.47 17.41
N LEU A 87 -5.78 -19.22 16.78
CA LEU A 87 -5.56 -20.63 16.43
C LEU A 87 -4.44 -20.82 15.38
N VAL A 88 -4.20 -19.82 14.52
CA VAL A 88 -3.12 -19.87 13.49
C VAL A 88 -1.73 -19.71 14.12
N LYS A 89 -1.61 -19.07 15.30
CA LYS A 89 -0.32 -18.79 15.98
C LYS A 89 -0.38 -18.93 17.51
N SER A 90 -0.97 -20.03 17.98
CA SER A 90 -1.21 -20.32 19.40
C SER A 90 0.03 -20.32 20.32
N GLY A 91 1.25 -20.37 19.76
CA GLY A 91 2.51 -20.37 20.52
C GLY A 91 3.07 -19.01 20.95
N LYS A 92 2.38 -17.88 20.70
CA LYS A 92 2.89 -16.52 20.96
C LYS A 92 1.99 -15.65 21.84
N GLU A 93 1.11 -16.24 22.64
CA GLU A 93 0.29 -15.48 23.58
C GLU A 93 1.13 -14.92 24.74
N LEU A 94 0.76 -13.73 25.22
CA LEU A 94 1.36 -13.13 26.40
C LEU A 94 0.98 -13.97 27.62
N SER A 95 1.97 -14.54 28.28
CA SER A 95 1.80 -15.36 29.47
C SER A 95 2.76 -14.92 30.58
N ASN A 96 2.43 -15.25 31.83
CA ASN A 96 3.30 -14.94 32.97
C ASN A 96 4.70 -15.54 32.76
N SER A 97 4.80 -16.78 32.26
CA SER A 97 6.08 -17.44 32.01
C SER A 97 6.92 -16.72 30.94
N LEU A 98 6.29 -16.22 29.88
CA LEU A 98 6.97 -15.47 28.84
C LEU A 98 7.52 -14.15 29.40
N ILE A 99 6.73 -13.39 30.17
CA ILE A 99 7.17 -12.12 30.76
C ILE A 99 8.32 -12.30 31.75
N TYR A 100 8.25 -13.27 32.68
CA TYR A 100 9.36 -13.56 33.58
C TYR A 100 10.58 -14.13 32.82
N GLY A 101 10.36 -14.81 31.70
CA GLY A 101 11.39 -15.35 30.82
C GLY A 101 12.10 -14.32 29.93
N LEU A 102 11.59 -13.09 29.81
CA LEU A 102 12.25 -12.00 29.06
C LEU A 102 13.52 -11.49 29.75
N PHE A 103 13.67 -11.72 31.06
CA PHE A 103 14.81 -11.25 31.86
C PHE A 103 15.66 -12.39 32.44
N PRO A 104 16.15 -13.35 31.62
CA PRO A 104 16.86 -14.52 32.12
C PRO A 104 18.21 -14.16 32.76
N SER A 105 18.83 -13.05 32.33
CA SER A 105 20.09 -12.54 32.87
C SER A 105 20.00 -12.07 34.33
N VAL A 106 18.83 -11.59 34.77
CA VAL A 106 18.59 -11.18 36.17
C VAL A 106 18.65 -12.39 37.11
N TYR A 107 18.35 -13.57 36.60
CA TYR A 107 18.35 -14.83 37.34
C TYR A 107 19.59 -15.70 37.08
N ASN A 108 20.51 -15.24 36.21
CA ASN A 108 21.68 -15.99 35.82
C ASN A 108 22.82 -15.74 36.81
N SER A 109 23.19 -16.80 37.53
CA SER A 109 24.06 -16.69 38.70
C SER A 109 25.50 -17.00 38.35
N ARG A 110 26.19 -16.01 37.78
CA ARG A 110 27.66 -15.98 37.65
C ARG A 110 28.11 -14.55 37.45
N TYR A 111 29.32 -14.21 37.92
CA TYR A 111 29.91 -12.90 37.62
C TYR A 111 29.93 -12.62 36.11
N PRO A 112 29.50 -11.42 35.66
CA PRO A 112 29.84 -10.94 34.35
C PRO A 112 31.36 -10.92 34.19
N ARG A 113 31.86 -11.21 32.98
CA ARG A 113 33.32 -11.22 32.73
C ARG A 113 34.01 -9.90 33.12
N GLN A 114 33.31 -8.76 33.05
CA GLN A 114 33.85 -7.45 33.42
C GLN A 114 34.17 -7.30 34.92
N VAL A 115 33.52 -8.10 35.78
CA VAL A 115 33.70 -8.08 37.24
C VAL A 115 34.42 -9.32 37.75
N SER A 116 34.74 -10.25 36.83
CA SER A 116 35.50 -11.45 37.11
C SER A 116 36.93 -11.04 37.43
N GLU A 117 37.39 -11.40 38.62
CA GLU A 117 38.78 -11.21 38.99
C GLU A 117 39.53 -12.47 38.57
N GLU A 118 40.29 -12.38 37.47
CA GLU A 118 41.27 -13.40 37.14
C GLU A 118 42.45 -13.25 38.10
N ASP A 119 42.63 -14.20 39.02
CA ASP A 119 43.77 -14.22 39.94
C ASP A 119 45.07 -14.45 39.14
N HIS A 120 45.76 -13.37 38.75
CA HIS A 120 47.07 -13.42 38.06
C HIS A 120 48.27 -13.47 39.02
N SER A 121 48.06 -13.45 40.34
CA SER A 121 49.14 -13.50 41.33
C SER A 121 49.40 -14.95 41.81
N CYS A 122 50.43 -15.61 41.27
CA CYS A 122 51.00 -16.83 41.87
C CYS A 122 51.77 -16.43 43.15
N GLY A 123 51.51 -17.10 44.28
CA GLY A 123 52.27 -16.95 45.52
C GLY A 123 52.85 -18.29 45.97
N PHE A 124 54.07 -18.30 46.52
CA PHE A 124 54.69 -19.52 47.06
C PHE A 124 53.97 -19.96 48.36
N PRO A 125 53.64 -21.25 48.54
CA PRO A 125 53.00 -21.70 49.77
C PRO A 125 54.03 -21.72 50.92
N ASN A 126 53.79 -20.93 51.98
CA ASN A 126 54.36 -21.20 53.30
C ASN A 126 53.59 -22.39 53.92
N PHE A 127 54.30 -23.46 54.25
CA PHE A 127 53.71 -24.74 54.70
C PHE A 127 53.19 -24.76 56.15
N ASP A 128 53.21 -23.62 56.86
CA ASP A 128 52.84 -23.54 58.30
C ASP A 128 51.55 -22.75 58.61
N GLU A 129 50.74 -22.36 57.62
CA GLU A 129 49.39 -21.81 57.89
C GLU A 129 48.31 -22.91 57.85
N PRO A 130 47.46 -23.05 58.89
CA PRO A 130 46.35 -24.00 58.86
C PRO A 130 45.35 -23.62 57.76
N ASP A 131 44.84 -24.59 56.99
CA ASP A 131 43.86 -24.33 55.91
C ASP A 131 42.55 -23.76 56.49
N VAL A 132 42.41 -22.43 56.45
CA VAL A 132 41.26 -21.66 56.98
C VAL A 132 40.12 -21.59 55.94
N PHE A 133 40.30 -22.11 54.71
CA PHE A 133 39.52 -21.72 53.54
C PHE A 133 38.41 -22.70 53.10
N THR A 134 38.05 -23.67 53.94
CA THR A 134 37.14 -24.77 53.56
C THR A 134 35.66 -24.41 53.75
N ALA A 135 34.92 -24.17 52.66
CA ALA A 135 33.45 -24.20 52.68
C ALA A 135 32.95 -25.60 52.29
N PHE A 136 32.09 -26.18 53.12
CA PHE A 136 31.50 -27.50 52.88
C PHE A 136 30.14 -27.36 52.20
N LYS A 137 30.00 -27.82 50.95
CA LYS A 137 28.68 -27.98 50.30
C LYS A 137 28.16 -29.38 50.58
N VAL A 138 27.20 -29.52 51.50
CA VAL A 138 26.59 -30.82 51.81
C VAL A 138 25.48 -31.08 50.78
N LYS A 139 25.80 -31.79 49.70
CA LYS A 139 24.77 -32.26 48.75
C LYS A 139 24.15 -33.55 49.30
N MET A 140 23.02 -33.46 50.00
CA MET A 140 22.26 -34.66 50.40
C MET A 140 21.47 -35.23 49.21
N ARG A 141 22.17 -35.97 48.32
CA ARG A 141 21.61 -37.13 47.61
C ARG A 141 22.73 -37.87 46.85
N GLY A 142 23.10 -39.03 47.39
CA GLY A 142 23.66 -40.20 46.73
C GLY A 142 24.71 -39.97 45.65
N GLU A 143 25.94 -39.68 46.07
CA GLU A 143 27.21 -40.16 45.47
C GLU A 143 28.39 -39.49 46.22
N ASP A 144 29.25 -40.31 46.85
CA ASP A 144 30.35 -39.90 47.72
C ASP A 144 31.51 -39.24 46.95
N LYS A 145 31.32 -37.97 46.57
CA LYS A 145 32.41 -37.03 46.26
C LYS A 145 32.14 -35.68 46.91
N LEU A 146 32.86 -35.40 47.99
CA LEU A 146 32.87 -34.11 48.68
C LEU A 146 33.59 -33.07 47.78
N LEU A 147 32.84 -32.34 46.94
CA LEU A 147 33.39 -31.22 46.18
C LEU A 147 33.59 -30.03 47.13
N VAL A 148 34.82 -29.84 47.59
CA VAL A 148 35.23 -28.69 48.39
C VAL A 148 35.31 -27.46 47.49
N TYR A 149 34.32 -26.58 47.56
CA TYR A 149 34.37 -25.28 46.90
C TYR A 149 34.98 -24.25 47.86
N GLN A 150 35.86 -23.40 47.34
CA GLN A 150 36.31 -22.21 48.07
C GLN A 150 35.10 -21.29 48.30
N PHE A 151 34.97 -20.71 49.49
CA PHE A 151 33.87 -19.78 49.82
C PHE A 151 33.73 -18.66 48.78
N PHE A 152 34.85 -18.19 48.22
CA PHE A 152 34.89 -17.24 47.11
C PHE A 152 34.22 -17.75 45.82
N PHE A 153 34.50 -18.98 45.38
CA PHE A 153 33.86 -19.58 44.20
C PHE A 153 32.38 -19.84 44.42
N PHE A 154 31.98 -20.23 45.63
CA PHE A 154 30.58 -20.40 46.00
C PHE A 154 29.78 -19.09 45.87
N LEU A 155 30.32 -17.97 46.34
CA LEU A 155 29.68 -16.66 46.18
C LEU A 155 29.68 -16.18 44.72
N GLN A 156 30.73 -16.50 43.95
CA GLN A 156 30.79 -16.25 42.51
C GLN A 156 29.69 -17.01 41.74
N GLU A 157 29.41 -18.26 42.09
CA GLU A 157 28.27 -19.02 41.54
C GLU A 157 26.91 -18.45 41.95
N MET A 158 26.85 -17.68 43.03
CA MET A 158 25.65 -16.98 43.48
C MET A 158 25.55 -15.55 42.93
N GLY A 159 26.56 -15.07 42.19
CA GLY A 159 26.61 -13.72 41.63
C GLY A 159 26.83 -12.61 42.67
N LEU A 160 27.35 -12.95 43.86
CA LEU A 160 27.56 -12.01 44.98
C LEU A 160 29.04 -11.71 45.17
N LYS A 161 29.44 -10.44 45.10
CA LYS A 161 30.80 -9.99 45.41
C LYS A 161 30.89 -9.56 46.88
N ILE A 162 31.82 -10.15 47.62
CA ILE A 162 32.05 -9.86 49.04
C ILE A 162 33.34 -9.05 49.23
N MET A 163 33.28 -8.06 50.11
CA MET A 163 34.45 -7.36 50.64
C MET A 163 34.57 -7.76 52.11
N SER A 164 35.70 -8.35 52.50
CA SER A 164 35.93 -8.81 53.86
C SER A 164 37.37 -8.52 54.27
N ASN A 165 37.58 -8.29 55.56
CA ASN A 165 38.91 -8.20 56.18
C ASN A 165 39.48 -9.60 56.50
N THR A 166 38.68 -10.66 56.38
CA THR A 166 39.14 -12.05 56.49
C THR A 166 39.68 -12.54 55.15
N ASN A 167 40.75 -13.34 55.19
CA ASN A 167 41.27 -13.95 53.98
C ASN A 167 40.27 -15.01 53.49
N ILE A 168 39.60 -14.73 52.37
CA ILE A 168 38.59 -15.60 51.75
C ILE A 168 39.09 -16.23 50.44
N ARG A 169 40.34 -15.94 50.04
CA ARG A 169 40.98 -16.48 48.83
C ARG A 169 42.14 -17.41 49.17
N LYS A 170 42.19 -18.60 48.54
CA LYS A 170 43.35 -19.48 48.60
C LYS A 170 44.39 -19.03 47.55
N PRO A 171 45.69 -18.95 47.87
CA PRO A 171 46.74 -18.73 46.86
C PRO A 171 46.76 -19.88 45.85
N ARG A 172 46.83 -19.58 44.54
CA ARG A 172 47.00 -20.62 43.51
C ARG A 172 48.43 -21.15 43.52
N VAL A 173 48.59 -22.48 43.64
CA VAL A 173 49.87 -23.17 43.47
C VAL A 173 50.06 -23.49 41.99
N CYS A 174 51.09 -22.92 41.38
CA CYS A 174 51.38 -23.07 39.96
C CYS A 174 52.29 -24.32 39.78
N PRO A 175 51.93 -25.34 38.97
CA PRO A 175 52.76 -26.53 38.81
C PRO A 175 54.03 -26.21 38.00
N THR A 176 55.21 -26.50 38.57
CA THR A 176 56.50 -26.42 37.89
C THR A 176 56.91 -27.78 37.33
N THR A 177 56.70 -28.02 36.03
CA THR A 177 57.62 -28.79 35.16
C THR A 177 57.17 -28.74 33.69
N PRO A 178 58.11 -28.72 32.71
CA PRO A 178 57.81 -28.64 31.29
C PRO A 178 57.66 -30.04 30.68
N LEU A 179 56.63 -30.28 29.86
CA LEU A 179 56.55 -31.48 29.02
C LEU A 179 56.14 -31.12 27.57
N THR A 180 57.16 -31.11 26.72
CA THR A 180 57.26 -31.78 25.42
C THR A 180 55.99 -31.93 24.56
N THR A 181 56.04 -31.23 23.43
CA THR A 181 55.37 -31.57 22.17
C THR A 181 55.41 -33.06 21.85
N THR A 182 54.24 -33.70 21.80
CA THR A 182 53.88 -34.73 20.82
C THR A 182 52.35 -34.74 20.69
N LEU A 183 51.83 -34.27 19.56
CA LEU A 183 50.47 -34.57 19.09
C LEU A 183 50.58 -34.91 17.61
N GLN A 184 50.59 -36.21 17.32
CA GLN A 184 50.30 -36.77 16.01
C GLN A 184 48.93 -37.45 16.11
N GLU A 185 47.97 -36.84 15.41
CA GLU A 185 46.81 -37.39 14.69
C GLU A 185 46.32 -38.80 15.07
N THR A 186 45.05 -39.03 15.39
CA THR A 186 43.96 -39.05 14.40
C THR A 186 42.62 -39.31 15.12
N ALA A 187 41.60 -38.48 14.86
CA ALA A 187 40.19 -38.86 14.90
C ALA A 187 39.36 -37.79 14.16
N THR A 188 39.39 -37.89 12.84
CA THR A 188 38.26 -37.68 11.92
C THR A 188 37.06 -36.89 12.48
N PHE A 189 37.10 -35.57 12.34
CA PHE A 189 35.89 -34.77 12.23
C PHE A 189 35.21 -35.14 10.90
N THR A 190 34.26 -36.08 10.96
CA THR A 190 33.28 -36.23 9.91
C THR A 190 32.36 -35.01 9.96
N SER A 191 32.62 -34.05 9.08
CA SER A 191 31.65 -33.07 8.65
C SER A 191 30.47 -33.82 8.04
N ARG A 192 29.43 -34.07 8.85
CA ARG A 192 28.13 -34.37 8.28
C ARG A 192 27.72 -33.16 7.44
N PRO A 193 27.39 -33.31 6.15
CA PRO A 193 26.74 -32.25 5.41
C PRO A 193 25.46 -31.91 6.15
N ILE A 194 25.36 -30.67 6.63
CA ILE A 194 24.08 -30.09 6.97
C ILE A 194 23.28 -30.15 5.67
N MET A 195 22.41 -31.14 5.58
CA MET A 195 21.32 -31.12 4.61
C MET A 195 20.56 -29.84 4.93
N PHE A 196 20.76 -28.81 4.09
CA PHE A 196 19.80 -27.73 3.95
C PHE A 196 18.49 -28.41 3.59
N SER A 197 17.63 -28.60 4.59
CA SER A 197 16.22 -28.88 4.32
C SER A 197 15.74 -27.73 3.43
N PRO A 198 15.08 -28.02 2.31
CA PRO A 198 14.50 -26.98 1.49
C PRO A 198 13.62 -26.15 2.41
N VAL A 199 13.89 -24.84 2.41
CA VAL A 199 13.08 -23.83 3.08
C VAL A 199 11.63 -24.17 2.76
N SER A 200 10.93 -24.70 3.76
CA SER A 200 9.51 -24.93 3.72
C SER A 200 8.89 -23.64 3.22
N SER A 201 8.32 -23.74 2.01
CA SER A 201 7.56 -22.68 1.38
C SER A 201 6.67 -22.06 2.45
N ALA A 202 6.90 -20.78 2.74
CA ALA A 202 6.00 -20.00 3.56
C ALA A 202 4.59 -20.18 2.98
N THR A 203 3.77 -20.97 3.66
CA THR A 203 2.34 -21.03 3.43
C THR A 203 1.82 -19.63 3.72
N GLN A 204 1.75 -18.82 2.68
CA GLN A 204 1.12 -17.52 2.73
C GLN A 204 -0.35 -17.74 3.02
N ASP A 205 -0.76 -17.29 4.21
CA ASP A 205 -2.13 -17.31 4.69
C ASP A 205 -3.08 -16.83 3.59
N LYS A 206 -4.03 -17.69 3.24
CA LYS A 206 -5.15 -17.37 2.35
C LYS A 206 -5.96 -16.25 3.02
N VAL A 207 -5.96 -15.08 2.40
CA VAL A 207 -6.84 -13.97 2.77
C VAL A 207 -8.27 -14.35 2.37
N HIS A 208 -9.02 -14.92 3.31
CA HIS A 208 -10.48 -14.98 3.23
C HIS A 208 -11.08 -13.59 3.55
N LYS A 209 -12.30 -13.36 3.06
CA LYS A 209 -13.13 -12.14 3.13
C LYS A 209 -12.77 -11.23 4.31
N HIS A 210 -12.51 -9.95 4.04
CA HIS A 210 -12.18 -8.91 5.03
C HIS A 210 -13.32 -8.76 6.06
N PHE A 211 -13.17 -9.46 7.19
CA PHE A 211 -13.78 -9.05 8.46
C PHE A 211 -12.69 -8.33 9.26
N PRO A 212 -13.03 -7.31 10.06
CA PRO A 212 -12.05 -6.71 10.96
C PRO A 212 -11.54 -7.81 11.89
N LYS A 213 -10.23 -8.11 11.78
CA LYS A 213 -9.56 -9.15 12.57
C LYS A 213 -9.30 -8.72 14.02
N THR A 214 -9.27 -7.42 14.23
CA THR A 214 -9.07 -6.77 15.52
C THR A 214 -10.29 -5.90 15.80
N TRP A 215 -10.89 -6.07 16.98
CA TRP A 215 -12.01 -5.26 17.45
C TRP A 215 -11.54 -4.10 18.32
N ILE A 216 -10.71 -4.38 19.33
CA ILE A 216 -10.25 -3.37 20.30
C ILE A 216 -8.73 -3.30 20.28
N TRP A 217 -8.17 -2.08 20.29
CA TRP A 217 -6.73 -1.83 20.42
C TRP A 217 -6.47 -0.45 21.05
N ASP A 218 -6.75 -0.32 22.34
CA ASP A 218 -6.83 0.99 23.02
C ASP A 218 -6.14 1.00 24.39
N LEU A 219 -5.86 2.23 24.87
CA LEU A 219 -5.30 2.50 26.18
C LEU A 219 -6.35 3.15 27.09
N TYR A 220 -6.55 2.58 28.29
CA TYR A 220 -7.47 3.09 29.29
C TYR A 220 -6.73 3.36 30.61
N SER A 221 -6.82 4.58 31.12
CA SER A 221 -6.41 4.87 32.50
C SER A 221 -7.52 4.47 33.48
N VAL A 222 -7.17 3.64 34.46
CA VAL A 222 -8.03 3.23 35.58
C VAL A 222 -7.95 4.31 36.64
N GLY A 223 -9.11 4.84 37.04
CA GLY A 223 -9.21 5.98 37.95
C GLY A 223 -8.69 5.70 39.38
N PRO A 224 -8.84 6.65 40.31
CA PRO A 224 -8.40 6.50 41.70
C PRO A 224 -9.10 5.37 42.46
N SER A 225 -10.26 4.89 41.97
CA SER A 225 -11.01 3.76 42.54
C SER A 225 -10.45 2.39 42.15
N GLY A 226 -9.53 2.28 41.19
CA GLY A 226 -9.03 0.99 40.69
C GLY A 226 -10.03 0.19 39.85
N ASN A 227 -11.20 0.76 39.53
CA ASN A 227 -12.23 0.15 38.69
C ASN A 227 -12.69 1.12 37.60
N LYS A 228 -12.87 0.61 36.38
CA LYS A 228 -13.44 1.33 35.25
C LYS A 228 -14.34 0.40 34.42
N ASN A 229 -15.56 0.85 34.15
CA ASN A 229 -16.46 0.20 33.20
C ASN A 229 -16.45 1.00 31.90
N ILE A 230 -16.30 0.31 30.77
CA ILE A 230 -16.42 0.92 29.44
C ILE A 230 -17.53 0.22 28.67
N THR A 231 -18.30 0.97 27.89
CA THR A 231 -19.28 0.41 26.96
C THR A 231 -18.66 0.37 25.58
N VAL A 232 -18.69 -0.79 24.94
CA VAL A 232 -18.13 -1.00 23.59
C VAL A 232 -19.19 -1.60 22.67
N THR A 233 -19.23 -1.12 21.44
CA THR A 233 -20.10 -1.69 20.39
C THR A 233 -19.44 -2.91 19.78
N VAL A 234 -20.15 -4.03 19.81
CA VAL A 234 -19.68 -5.32 19.31
C VAL A 234 -19.69 -5.34 17.79
N PRO A 235 -18.68 -5.89 17.09
CA PRO A 235 -18.65 -5.91 15.64
C PRO A 235 -19.78 -6.78 15.06
N SER A 236 -20.16 -6.51 13.83
CA SER A 236 -21.18 -7.27 13.09
C SER A 236 -20.79 -8.74 12.80
N THR A 237 -19.56 -9.15 13.11
CA THR A 237 -19.02 -10.49 12.82
C THR A 237 -19.45 -11.51 13.88
N ILE A 238 -20.05 -12.62 13.44
CA ILE A 238 -20.45 -13.74 14.29
C ILE A 238 -19.24 -14.64 14.53
N THR A 239 -18.63 -14.51 15.70
CA THR A 239 -17.40 -15.22 16.09
C THR A 239 -17.23 -15.20 17.63
N GLU A 240 -16.25 -15.94 18.14
CA GLU A 240 -15.80 -15.78 19.53
C GLU A 240 -14.67 -14.74 19.57
N TRP A 241 -14.90 -13.63 20.27
CA TRP A 241 -13.88 -12.61 20.50
C TRP A 241 -13.10 -12.92 21.78
N LYS A 242 -11.77 -12.99 21.67
CA LYS A 242 -10.86 -13.11 22.80
C LYS A 242 -10.28 -11.74 23.13
N ALA A 243 -10.49 -11.29 24.35
CA ALA A 243 -9.93 -10.05 24.86
C ALA A 243 -8.85 -10.30 25.91
N GLY A 244 -7.81 -9.49 25.88
CA GLY A 244 -6.74 -9.51 26.87
C GLY A 244 -6.34 -8.11 27.28
N MET A 245 -5.80 -8.00 28.48
CA MET A 245 -5.39 -6.73 29.06
C MET A 245 -4.11 -6.86 29.87
N PHE A 246 -3.24 -5.87 29.76
CA PHE A 246 -2.14 -5.68 30.72
C PHE A 246 -2.09 -4.22 31.17
N CYS A 247 -1.64 -3.97 32.39
CA CYS A 247 -1.58 -2.63 32.96
C CYS A 247 -0.21 -2.32 33.55
N THR A 248 0.17 -1.05 33.48
CA THR A 248 1.39 -0.52 34.10
C THR A 248 1.02 0.65 35.01
N GLY A 249 1.63 0.71 36.19
CA GLY A 249 1.39 1.76 37.16
C GLY A 249 2.45 1.77 38.25
N ARG A 250 2.18 2.49 39.36
CA ARG A 250 3.10 2.56 40.51
C ARG A 250 3.38 1.19 41.13
N ASN A 251 2.42 0.26 41.05
CA ASN A 251 2.57 -1.11 41.53
C ASN A 251 3.28 -2.03 40.50
N GLY A 252 3.79 -1.49 39.41
CA GLY A 252 4.47 -2.22 38.34
C GLY A 252 3.53 -2.76 37.27
N PHE A 253 4.02 -3.74 36.52
CA PHE A 253 3.28 -4.45 35.48
C PHE A 253 2.29 -5.45 36.09
N GLY A 254 1.14 -5.63 35.44
CA GLY A 254 0.16 -6.67 35.72
C GLY A 254 -0.50 -7.17 34.43
N LEU A 255 -0.81 -8.45 34.38
CA LEU A 255 -1.42 -9.12 33.22
C LEU A 255 -2.74 -9.77 33.66
N ALA A 256 -3.82 -9.50 32.93
CA ALA A 256 -5.11 -10.11 33.14
C ALA A 256 -5.20 -11.47 32.45
N PRO A 257 -5.97 -12.43 32.98
CA PRO A 257 -6.40 -13.58 32.20
C PRO A 257 -7.25 -13.14 30.99
N THR A 258 -7.23 -13.93 29.93
CA THR A 258 -8.03 -13.66 28.74
C THR A 258 -9.53 -13.85 29.03
N SER A 259 -10.36 -12.98 28.48
CA SER A 259 -11.82 -13.02 28.57
C SER A 259 -12.43 -13.30 27.20
N SER A 260 -13.58 -13.96 27.16
CA SER A 260 -14.27 -14.35 25.93
C SER A 260 -15.64 -13.69 25.85
N LEU A 261 -16.01 -13.26 24.64
CA LEU A 261 -17.38 -12.88 24.29
C LEU A 261 -17.82 -13.68 23.06
N LEU A 262 -18.90 -14.43 23.19
CA LEU A 262 -19.52 -15.14 22.07
C LEU A 262 -20.51 -14.21 21.37
N VAL A 263 -20.28 -13.93 20.09
CA VAL A 263 -21.22 -13.17 19.27
C VAL A 263 -21.96 -14.15 18.38
N PHE A 264 -23.25 -14.31 18.65
CA PHE A 264 -24.07 -15.35 18.05
C PHE A 264 -25.37 -14.79 17.50
N LYS A 265 -25.83 -15.30 16.35
CA LYS A 265 -27.18 -15.10 15.84
C LYS A 265 -27.86 -16.46 15.69
N PRO A 266 -29.14 -16.60 16.09
CA PRO A 266 -29.88 -17.86 15.93
C PRO A 266 -29.92 -18.39 14.49
N PHE A 267 -30.09 -17.48 13.53
CA PHE A 267 -30.03 -17.74 12.10
C PHE A 267 -29.32 -16.60 11.39
N LEU A 268 -28.77 -16.88 10.21
CA LEU A 268 -27.98 -15.92 9.42
C LEU A 268 -28.46 -15.86 7.99
N LEU A 269 -28.65 -14.65 7.47
CA LEU A 269 -28.91 -14.36 6.06
C LEU A 269 -27.59 -14.04 5.31
N GLU A 270 -27.17 -14.92 4.41
CA GLU A 270 -26.08 -14.64 3.47
C GLU A 270 -26.63 -14.36 2.06
N VAL A 271 -26.16 -13.29 1.44
CA VAL A 271 -26.58 -12.88 0.10
C VAL A 271 -25.41 -12.99 -0.88
N THR A 272 -25.62 -13.71 -1.97
CA THR A 272 -24.69 -13.83 -3.08
C THR A 272 -25.07 -12.84 -4.19
N LEU A 273 -24.19 -11.87 -4.44
CA LEU A 273 -24.34 -10.84 -5.47
C LEU A 273 -23.12 -10.85 -6.39
N PRO A 274 -23.28 -10.51 -7.68
CA PRO A 274 -22.15 -10.25 -8.55
C PRO A 274 -21.43 -8.96 -8.09
N SER A 275 -20.14 -8.80 -8.45
CA SER A 275 -19.37 -7.60 -8.10
C SER A 275 -19.88 -6.34 -8.79
N SER A 276 -20.37 -6.46 -10.03
CA SER A 276 -21.01 -5.40 -10.80
C SER A 276 -21.89 -6.02 -11.89
N VAL A 277 -22.85 -5.25 -12.39
CA VAL A 277 -23.78 -5.66 -13.47
C VAL A 277 -23.84 -4.55 -14.52
N ILE A 278 -24.09 -4.88 -15.79
CA ILE A 278 -24.28 -3.90 -16.86
C ILE A 278 -25.78 -3.58 -17.00
N GLN A 279 -26.11 -2.33 -17.32
CA GLN A 279 -27.49 -1.90 -17.56
C GLN A 279 -28.22 -2.79 -18.59
N GLY A 280 -29.43 -3.22 -18.25
CA GLY A 280 -30.27 -4.12 -19.04
C GLY A 280 -30.03 -5.61 -18.80
N GLU A 281 -28.98 -6.00 -18.08
CA GLU A 281 -28.76 -7.39 -17.70
C GLU A 281 -29.68 -7.82 -16.55
N THR A 282 -30.03 -9.11 -16.53
CA THR A 282 -30.85 -9.70 -15.46
C THR A 282 -30.05 -10.74 -14.71
N PHE A 283 -29.83 -10.51 -13.41
CA PHE A 283 -29.07 -11.41 -12.55
C PHE A 283 -29.98 -12.15 -11.56
N ILE A 284 -29.54 -13.35 -11.16
CA ILE A 284 -30.20 -14.17 -10.16
C ILE A 284 -29.60 -13.83 -8.80
N LEU A 285 -30.35 -13.08 -8.01
CA LEU A 285 -30.04 -12.83 -6.60
C LEU A 285 -30.33 -14.10 -5.80
N LYS A 286 -29.33 -14.63 -5.09
CA LYS A 286 -29.50 -15.78 -4.19
C LYS A 286 -29.31 -15.34 -2.75
N ALA A 287 -30.26 -15.69 -1.88
CA ALA A 287 -30.18 -15.46 -0.45
C ALA A 287 -30.29 -16.80 0.28
N THR A 288 -29.27 -17.16 1.06
CA THR A 288 -29.23 -18.40 1.83
C THR A 288 -29.40 -18.09 3.30
N VAL A 289 -30.38 -18.72 3.94
CA VAL A 289 -30.64 -18.61 5.37
C VAL A 289 -30.15 -19.87 6.06
N PHE A 290 -29.24 -19.71 7.01
CA PHE A 290 -28.66 -20.79 7.81
C PHE A 290 -29.30 -20.81 9.20
N ASN A 291 -29.70 -21.99 9.70
CA ASN A 291 -30.17 -22.15 11.07
C ASN A 291 -29.10 -22.82 11.94
N TYR A 292 -28.64 -22.10 12.96
CA TYR A 292 -27.67 -22.60 13.93
C TYR A 292 -28.32 -23.18 15.18
N LEU A 293 -29.63 -23.03 15.35
CA LEU A 293 -30.37 -23.63 16.46
C LEU A 293 -30.63 -25.11 16.21
N GLN A 294 -30.84 -25.85 17.30
CA GLN A 294 -31.26 -27.27 17.28
C GLN A 294 -32.78 -27.44 17.14
N ARG A 295 -33.52 -26.41 16.70
CA ARG A 295 -34.99 -26.40 16.59
C ARG A 295 -35.43 -25.93 15.20
N CYS A 296 -36.57 -26.41 14.73
CA CYS A 296 -37.17 -25.93 13.48
C CYS A 296 -37.89 -24.58 13.66
N MET A 297 -37.81 -23.73 12.64
CA MET A 297 -38.39 -22.39 12.61
C MET A 297 -39.02 -22.12 11.24
N LYS A 298 -40.09 -21.32 11.20
CA LYS A 298 -40.71 -20.86 9.95
C LYS A 298 -40.12 -19.50 9.62
N ILE A 299 -39.42 -19.40 8.50
CA ILE A 299 -38.81 -18.15 8.05
C ILE A 299 -39.57 -17.55 6.89
N GLN A 300 -39.62 -16.22 6.85
CA GLN A 300 -40.09 -15.44 5.72
C GLN A 300 -38.96 -14.51 5.26
N VAL A 301 -38.66 -14.53 3.97
CA VAL A 301 -37.63 -13.68 3.35
C VAL A 301 -38.31 -12.64 2.48
N THR A 302 -37.99 -11.37 2.73
CA THR A 302 -38.51 -10.23 1.99
C THR A 302 -37.37 -9.47 1.36
N LEU A 303 -37.54 -9.13 0.08
CA LEU A 303 -36.68 -8.23 -0.65
C LEU A 303 -37.44 -6.91 -0.76
N GLU A 304 -36.84 -5.82 -0.30
CA GLU A 304 -37.46 -4.50 -0.37
C GLU A 304 -37.60 -4.08 -1.84
N GLU A 305 -38.77 -3.58 -2.23
CA GLU A 305 -39.00 -3.10 -3.60
C GLU A 305 -38.35 -1.73 -3.79
N PHE A 306 -37.65 -1.56 -4.90
CA PHE A 306 -36.98 -0.30 -5.26
C PHE A 306 -37.45 0.17 -6.63
N THR A 307 -37.58 1.49 -6.81
CA THR A 307 -37.99 2.13 -8.07
C THR A 307 -37.01 1.93 -9.24
N HIS A 308 -35.82 1.38 -8.97
CA HIS A 308 -34.69 1.35 -9.92
C HIS A 308 -34.38 -0.06 -10.46
N PHE A 309 -35.10 -1.08 -10.01
CA PHE A 309 -34.98 -2.47 -10.46
C PHE A 309 -36.34 -3.04 -10.83
N GLN A 310 -36.42 -3.77 -11.94
CA GLN A 310 -37.56 -4.64 -12.18
C GLN A 310 -37.36 -5.96 -11.47
N LEU A 311 -38.22 -6.22 -10.50
CA LEU A 311 -38.27 -7.46 -9.73
C LEU A 311 -39.25 -8.41 -10.41
N LYS A 312 -38.74 -9.55 -10.87
CA LYS A 312 -39.57 -10.66 -11.34
C LYS A 312 -39.46 -11.80 -10.33
N PRO A 313 -40.53 -12.11 -9.55
CA PRO A 313 -40.52 -13.29 -8.70
C PRO A 313 -40.29 -14.52 -9.58
N CYS A 314 -39.44 -15.44 -9.14
CA CYS A 314 -39.20 -16.65 -9.91
C CYS A 314 -40.47 -17.52 -9.96
N LYS A 315 -40.74 -18.13 -11.11
CA LYS A 315 -41.95 -18.93 -11.34
C LYS A 315 -42.02 -20.06 -10.30
N GLY A 316 -43.05 -20.04 -9.45
CA GLY A 316 -43.29 -21.07 -8.42
C GLY A 316 -42.47 -20.91 -7.13
N CYS A 317 -41.72 -19.83 -6.96
CA CYS A 317 -40.94 -19.59 -5.75
C CYS A 317 -41.81 -19.15 -4.58
N VAL A 318 -41.62 -19.81 -3.43
CA VAL A 318 -42.25 -19.47 -2.17
C VAL A 318 -41.20 -18.88 -1.24
N TYR A 319 -41.44 -17.66 -0.76
CA TYR A 319 -40.49 -16.91 0.08
C TYR A 319 -40.71 -17.13 1.58
N SER A 320 -41.58 -18.07 1.94
CA SER A 320 -41.78 -18.58 3.29
C SER A 320 -41.50 -20.08 3.32
N SER A 321 -40.65 -20.54 4.23
CA SER A 321 -40.31 -21.95 4.35
C SER A 321 -39.91 -22.33 5.78
N CYS A 322 -40.14 -23.58 6.14
CA CYS A 322 -39.57 -24.19 7.33
C CYS A 322 -38.06 -24.36 7.16
N LEU A 323 -37.29 -24.07 8.21
CA LEU A 323 -35.84 -24.22 8.29
C LEU A 323 -35.51 -24.96 9.60
N CYS A 324 -35.02 -26.19 9.48
CA CYS A 324 -34.74 -27.08 10.61
C CYS A 324 -33.28 -27.01 11.07
N ALA A 325 -32.95 -27.77 12.13
CA ALA A 325 -31.65 -27.71 12.78
C ALA A 325 -30.48 -28.00 11.83
N GLY A 326 -29.51 -27.09 11.75
CA GLY A 326 -28.34 -27.23 10.87
C GLY A 326 -28.65 -27.19 9.37
N GLU A 327 -29.90 -26.88 8.99
CA GLU A 327 -30.32 -26.76 7.60
C GLU A 327 -29.98 -25.37 7.05
N ALA A 328 -29.79 -25.29 5.73
CA ALA A 328 -29.68 -24.05 4.99
C ALA A 328 -30.69 -24.05 3.84
N LYS A 329 -31.42 -22.95 3.65
CA LYS A 329 -32.36 -22.79 2.53
C LYS A 329 -32.03 -21.56 1.70
N THR A 330 -32.05 -21.73 0.37
CA THR A 330 -31.74 -20.67 -0.59
C THR A 330 -32.99 -20.21 -1.32
N PHE A 331 -33.22 -18.90 -1.30
CA PHE A 331 -34.28 -18.19 -2.01
C PHE A 331 -33.68 -17.40 -3.17
N GLN A 332 -34.46 -17.23 -4.25
CA GLN A 332 -33.96 -16.62 -5.48
C GLN A 332 -34.90 -15.54 -6.02
N TRP A 333 -34.33 -14.50 -6.62
CA TRP A 333 -35.05 -13.45 -7.36
C TRP A 333 -34.37 -13.18 -8.69
N SER A 334 -35.15 -12.90 -9.73
CA SER A 334 -34.62 -12.38 -10.99
C SER A 334 -34.73 -10.85 -10.95
N VAL A 335 -33.58 -10.18 -10.99
CA VAL A 335 -33.46 -8.72 -10.84
C VAL A 335 -32.87 -8.13 -12.10
N THR A 336 -33.58 -7.22 -12.76
CA THR A 336 -33.10 -6.52 -13.96
C THR A 336 -32.65 -5.11 -13.60
N ALA A 337 -31.40 -4.77 -13.94
CA ALA A 337 -30.80 -3.47 -13.64
C ALA A 337 -31.16 -2.42 -14.70
N GLU A 338 -31.97 -1.41 -14.34
CA GLU A 338 -32.46 -0.41 -15.32
C GLU A 338 -31.71 0.92 -15.27
N GLN A 339 -31.27 1.35 -14.08
CA GLN A 339 -30.61 2.63 -13.90
C GLN A 339 -29.11 2.45 -13.59
N LEU A 340 -28.29 3.43 -13.98
CA LEU A 340 -26.84 3.44 -13.73
C LEU A 340 -26.52 3.94 -12.32
N GLY A 341 -25.44 3.41 -11.72
CA GLY A 341 -24.90 3.90 -10.45
C GLY A 341 -24.81 2.85 -9.34
N LEU A 342 -24.53 3.30 -8.12
CA LEU A 342 -24.52 2.48 -6.91
C LEU A 342 -25.93 2.34 -6.37
N MET A 343 -26.36 1.12 -6.07
CA MET A 343 -27.70 0.81 -5.62
C MET A 343 -27.68 -0.06 -4.37
N ASN A 344 -28.56 0.26 -3.41
CA ASN A 344 -28.75 -0.52 -2.20
C ASN A 344 -29.72 -1.67 -2.47
N ILE A 345 -29.31 -2.88 -2.12
CA ILE A 345 -30.15 -4.08 -2.14
C ILE A 345 -30.32 -4.51 -0.68
N THR A 346 -31.54 -4.34 -0.16
CA THR A 346 -31.89 -4.67 1.23
C THR A 346 -32.76 -5.92 1.26
N LEU A 347 -32.28 -6.95 1.94
CA LEU A 347 -33.05 -8.16 2.23
C LEU A 347 -33.27 -8.27 3.72
N SER A 348 -34.47 -8.73 4.10
CA SER A 348 -34.77 -9.04 5.48
C SER A 348 -35.40 -10.42 5.63
N THR A 349 -34.99 -11.13 6.67
CA THR A 349 -35.52 -12.43 7.05
C THR A 349 -36.11 -12.37 8.43
N GLU A 350 -37.29 -12.93 8.61
CA GLU A 350 -37.97 -12.95 9.91
C GLU A 350 -38.46 -14.36 10.25
N ALA A 351 -38.32 -14.73 11.52
CA ALA A 351 -38.91 -15.95 12.07
C ALA A 351 -40.37 -15.64 12.44
N VAL A 352 -41.31 -16.27 11.73
CA VAL A 352 -42.75 -16.00 11.86
C VAL A 352 -43.38 -17.00 12.83
N ALA A 353 -44.22 -16.49 13.74
CA ALA A 353 -45.04 -17.34 14.59
C ALA A 353 -46.21 -17.91 13.78
N THR A 354 -46.27 -19.24 13.62
CA THR A 354 -47.33 -19.92 12.85
C THR A 354 -47.79 -21.21 13.54
N GLU A 355 -49.08 -21.53 13.42
CA GLU A 355 -49.63 -22.83 13.87
C GLU A 355 -49.34 -23.98 12.89
N GLU A 356 -48.89 -23.66 11.67
CA GLU A 356 -48.41 -24.65 10.69
C GLU A 356 -47.18 -25.40 11.20
N LEU A 357 -47.25 -26.73 11.23
CA LEU A 357 -46.13 -27.57 11.65
C LEU A 357 -45.01 -27.57 10.61
N CYS A 358 -43.77 -27.39 11.09
CA CYS A 358 -42.58 -27.65 10.29
C CYS A 358 -42.18 -29.12 10.48
N GLY A 359 -42.70 -29.99 9.59
CA GLY A 359 -42.54 -31.43 9.72
C GLY A 359 -43.41 -31.99 10.84
N LYS A 360 -42.83 -32.23 12.03
CA LYS A 360 -43.53 -32.76 13.22
C LYS A 360 -43.52 -31.80 14.42
N GLU A 361 -42.86 -30.64 14.30
CA GLU A 361 -42.64 -29.70 15.39
C GLU A 361 -43.36 -28.36 15.14
N ILE A 362 -43.82 -27.71 16.21
CA ILE A 362 -44.30 -26.34 16.16
C ILE A 362 -43.08 -25.42 15.95
N PRO A 363 -43.11 -24.49 14.97
CA PRO A 363 -41.98 -23.64 14.68
C PRO A 363 -41.59 -22.77 15.89
N PHE A 364 -40.30 -22.81 16.25
CA PHE A 364 -39.74 -22.00 17.32
C PHE A 364 -39.48 -20.57 16.83
N VAL A 365 -39.85 -19.58 17.64
CA VAL A 365 -39.50 -18.17 17.41
C VAL A 365 -38.54 -17.73 18.52
N PRO A 366 -37.31 -17.29 18.19
CA PRO A 366 -36.35 -16.88 19.20
C PRO A 366 -36.80 -15.58 19.90
N ASN A 367 -36.49 -15.42 21.18
CA ASN A 367 -36.85 -14.19 21.93
C ASN A 367 -36.01 -12.97 21.51
N GLN A 368 -34.80 -13.20 21.01
CA GLN A 368 -33.86 -12.19 20.53
C GLN A 368 -33.34 -12.61 19.15
N GLY A 369 -33.13 -11.65 18.24
CA GLY A 369 -32.69 -11.95 16.87
C GLY A 369 -33.78 -12.57 15.98
N GLN A 370 -35.05 -12.16 16.15
CA GLN A 370 -36.19 -12.62 15.35
C GLN A 370 -36.13 -12.21 13.88
N LYS A 371 -35.39 -11.14 13.59
CA LYS A 371 -35.23 -10.57 12.26
C LYS A 371 -33.75 -10.34 11.98
N ASP A 372 -33.30 -10.74 10.81
CA ASP A 372 -31.98 -10.40 10.28
C ASP A 372 -32.16 -9.55 9.01
N MET A 373 -31.35 -8.52 8.85
CA MET A 373 -31.43 -7.60 7.72
C MET A 373 -30.03 -7.33 7.18
N ILE A 374 -29.90 -7.38 5.86
CA ILE A 374 -28.64 -7.11 5.19
C ILE A 374 -28.87 -6.13 4.04
N THR A 375 -28.07 -5.07 4.01
CA THR A 375 -28.03 -4.12 2.89
C THR A 375 -26.68 -4.22 2.21
N LYS A 376 -26.68 -4.51 0.91
CA LYS A 376 -25.47 -4.57 0.08
C LYS A 376 -25.54 -3.58 -1.07
N LEU A 377 -24.42 -2.93 -1.36
CA LEU A 377 -24.26 -2.05 -2.50
C LEU A 377 -23.91 -2.86 -3.75
N LEU A 378 -24.68 -2.69 -4.83
CA LEU A 378 -24.39 -3.22 -6.16
C LEU A 378 -24.11 -2.07 -7.13
N LEU A 379 -23.02 -2.18 -7.90
CA LEU A 379 -22.67 -1.19 -8.93
C LEU A 379 -23.24 -1.60 -10.30
N VAL A 380 -24.11 -0.76 -10.85
CA VAL A 380 -24.62 -0.88 -12.22
C VAL A 380 -23.83 0.01 -13.16
N ARG A 381 -23.24 -0.59 -14.20
CA ARG A 381 -22.36 0.06 -15.17
C ARG A 381 -23.04 0.24 -16.54
N PRO A 382 -22.69 1.30 -17.29
CA PRO A 382 -23.07 1.39 -18.69
C PRO A 382 -22.35 0.33 -19.53
N GLU A 383 -22.94 -0.05 -20.66
CA GLU A 383 -22.27 -0.90 -21.65
C GLU A 383 -21.15 -0.14 -22.39
N GLY A 384 -20.29 -0.87 -23.12
CA GLY A 384 -19.20 -0.30 -23.90
C GLY A 384 -18.02 0.23 -23.06
N VAL A 385 -17.17 1.03 -23.70
CA VAL A 385 -15.94 1.55 -23.10
C VAL A 385 -16.10 3.02 -22.74
N LEU A 386 -15.64 3.39 -21.54
CA LEU A 386 -15.63 4.76 -21.05
C LEU A 386 -14.63 5.59 -21.86
N VAL A 387 -15.12 6.68 -22.45
CA VAL A 387 -14.31 7.73 -23.08
C VAL A 387 -14.41 8.97 -22.20
N GLU A 388 -13.26 9.48 -21.79
CA GLU A 388 -13.15 10.71 -21.00
C GLU A 388 -12.44 11.78 -21.82
N LYS A 389 -12.94 13.01 -21.75
CA LYS A 389 -12.34 14.18 -22.39
C LYS A 389 -12.30 15.32 -21.39
N ALA A 390 -11.15 15.95 -21.23
CA ALA A 390 -10.98 17.11 -20.37
C ALA A 390 -10.62 18.35 -21.21
N HIS A 391 -11.19 19.50 -20.85
CA HIS A 391 -10.80 20.82 -21.35
C HIS A 391 -10.50 21.72 -20.17
N SER A 392 -9.24 22.11 -20.04
CA SER A 392 -8.75 22.89 -18.91
C SER A 392 -8.27 24.26 -19.36
N SER A 393 -8.51 25.27 -18.54
CA SER A 393 -8.17 26.65 -18.85
C SER A 393 -7.81 27.46 -17.62
N ILE A 394 -6.83 28.35 -17.78
CA ILE A 394 -6.50 29.38 -16.78
C ILE A 394 -7.07 30.71 -17.25
N LEU A 395 -7.98 31.29 -16.46
CA LEU A 395 -8.59 32.58 -16.73
C LEU A 395 -8.04 33.62 -15.76
N CYS A 396 -7.23 34.54 -16.29
CA CYS A 396 -6.67 35.66 -15.53
C CYS A 396 -7.36 36.98 -15.96
N PRO A 397 -8.39 37.45 -15.24
CA PRO A 397 -9.03 38.73 -15.53
C PRO A 397 -8.04 39.88 -15.39
N LYS A 398 -8.07 40.81 -16.34
CA LYS A 398 -7.32 42.08 -16.26
C LYS A 398 -8.26 43.15 -15.69
N LYS A 399 -7.72 44.13 -14.97
CA LYS A 399 -8.53 45.21 -14.34
C LYS A 399 -9.55 45.77 -15.34
N GLY A 400 -10.84 45.57 -15.07
CA GLY A 400 -11.96 46.07 -15.87
C GLY A 400 -12.47 45.15 -16.98
N ASN A 401 -11.72 44.12 -17.41
CA ASN A 401 -12.10 43.22 -18.50
C ASN A 401 -12.21 41.76 -18.02
N PRO A 402 -13.39 41.12 -18.15
CA PRO A 402 -13.52 39.70 -17.81
C PRO A 402 -12.68 38.83 -18.76
N ALA A 403 -12.02 37.82 -18.22
CA ALA A 403 -11.45 36.75 -19.02
C ALA A 403 -12.57 35.77 -19.36
N GLN A 404 -12.74 35.44 -20.65
CA GLN A 404 -13.83 34.57 -21.09
C GLN A 404 -13.36 33.50 -22.06
N GLU A 405 -14.02 32.35 -22.00
CA GLU A 405 -13.81 31.24 -22.93
C GLU A 405 -15.14 30.55 -23.24
N SER A 406 -15.25 29.98 -24.45
CA SER A 406 -16.40 29.20 -24.90
C SER A 406 -15.97 27.78 -25.21
N VAL A 407 -16.56 26.81 -24.51
CA VAL A 407 -16.28 25.38 -24.65
C VAL A 407 -17.50 24.68 -25.25
N SER A 408 -17.29 23.87 -26.29
CA SER A 408 -18.36 23.15 -26.99
C SER A 408 -18.29 21.65 -26.68
N LEU A 409 -19.20 21.16 -25.84
CA LEU A 409 -19.31 19.75 -25.49
C LEU A 409 -20.13 19.03 -26.56
N MET A 410 -19.44 18.40 -27.52
CA MET A 410 -20.05 17.64 -28.62
C MET A 410 -19.93 16.15 -28.35
N LEU A 411 -21.03 15.42 -28.58
CA LEU A 411 -21.08 13.97 -28.47
C LEU A 411 -20.92 13.32 -29.85
N PRO A 412 -20.20 12.19 -29.97
CA PRO A 412 -20.21 11.39 -31.19
C PRO A 412 -21.59 10.72 -31.38
N ARG A 413 -21.85 10.17 -32.58
CA ARG A 413 -23.16 9.57 -32.92
C ARG A 413 -23.42 8.23 -32.22
N ASN A 414 -22.37 7.54 -31.80
CA ASN A 414 -22.39 6.17 -31.25
C ASN A 414 -22.25 6.16 -29.71
N VAL A 415 -22.92 7.06 -29.00
CA VAL A 415 -22.87 7.11 -27.54
C VAL A 415 -23.96 6.23 -26.94
N VAL A 416 -23.63 5.51 -25.87
CA VAL A 416 -24.58 4.73 -25.07
C VAL A 416 -25.51 5.68 -24.31
N GLU A 417 -26.82 5.50 -24.47
CA GLU A 417 -27.82 6.35 -23.81
C GLU A 417 -27.68 6.32 -22.28
N GLY A 418 -27.89 7.46 -21.63
CA GLY A 418 -27.75 7.58 -20.17
C GLY A 418 -26.31 7.58 -19.63
N SER A 419 -25.29 7.23 -20.43
CA SER A 419 -23.89 7.21 -19.99
C SER A 419 -23.23 8.60 -19.92
N VAL A 420 -23.83 9.59 -20.56
CA VAL A 420 -23.28 10.94 -20.68
C VAL A 420 -23.34 11.65 -19.33
N ARG A 421 -22.18 12.10 -18.87
CA ARG A 421 -22.03 12.96 -17.70
C ARG A 421 -20.95 13.99 -17.98
N ALA A 422 -21.22 15.24 -17.65
CA ALA A 422 -20.22 16.28 -17.72
C ALA A 422 -20.18 17.08 -16.43
N THR A 423 -18.99 17.47 -16.01
CA THR A 423 -18.77 18.28 -14.82
C THR A 423 -17.87 19.46 -15.16
N ILE A 424 -18.06 20.56 -14.44
CA ILE A 424 -17.12 21.68 -14.41
C ILE A 424 -16.56 21.79 -13.00
N SER A 425 -15.24 21.84 -12.91
CA SER A 425 -14.52 22.14 -11.69
C SER A 425 -13.87 23.53 -11.79
N VAL A 426 -13.96 24.29 -10.70
CA VAL A 426 -13.38 25.63 -10.57
C VAL A 426 -12.52 25.65 -9.31
N THR A 427 -11.29 26.10 -9.43
CA THR A 427 -10.36 26.26 -8.30
C THR A 427 -9.50 27.51 -8.46
N GLY A 428 -9.08 28.09 -7.35
CA GLY A 428 -8.14 29.22 -7.33
C GLY A 428 -6.69 28.80 -7.47
N ASP A 429 -6.41 27.50 -7.42
CA ASP A 429 -5.07 26.95 -7.45
C ASP A 429 -4.84 26.01 -8.63
N LEU A 430 -3.71 26.20 -9.31
CA LEU A 430 -3.29 25.37 -10.43
C LEU A 430 -3.13 23.89 -10.03
N MET A 431 -2.74 23.62 -8.78
CA MET A 431 -2.55 22.27 -8.28
C MET A 431 -3.81 21.68 -7.64
N GLY A 432 -4.93 22.42 -7.59
CA GLY A 432 -6.15 22.03 -6.86
C GLY A 432 -6.69 20.65 -7.25
N THR A 433 -6.86 20.39 -8.55
CA THR A 433 -7.37 19.09 -9.04
C THR A 433 -6.42 17.94 -8.73
N ALA A 434 -5.10 18.16 -8.86
CA ALA A 434 -4.10 17.15 -8.54
C ALA A 434 -4.04 16.83 -7.04
N LEU A 435 -4.25 17.84 -6.17
CA LEU A 435 -4.32 17.68 -4.72
C LEU A 435 -5.52 16.85 -4.26
N GLN A 436 -6.66 16.99 -4.94
CA GLN A 436 -7.87 16.22 -4.60
C GLN A 436 -7.73 14.73 -4.97
N ASN A 437 -7.01 14.45 -6.07
CA ASN A 437 -6.92 13.12 -6.69
C ASN A 437 -5.50 12.52 -6.64
N LEU A 438 -4.75 12.72 -5.55
CA LEU A 438 -3.37 12.24 -5.41
C LEU A 438 -3.20 10.73 -5.66
N ASP A 439 -4.26 9.95 -5.48
CA ASP A 439 -4.38 8.51 -5.66
C ASP A 439 -4.75 8.07 -7.09
N HIS A 440 -5.19 9.00 -7.94
CA HIS A 440 -5.71 8.70 -9.29
C HIS A 440 -5.18 9.66 -10.38
N LEU A 441 -4.02 10.28 -10.15
CA LEU A 441 -3.39 11.18 -11.11
C LEU A 441 -3.13 10.51 -12.48
N VAL A 442 -2.88 9.20 -12.47
CA VAL A 442 -2.70 8.38 -13.67
C VAL A 442 -3.66 7.19 -13.59
N GLN A 443 -4.44 6.96 -14.65
CA GLN A 443 -5.49 5.91 -14.67
C GLN A 443 -4.96 4.51 -15.01
N MET A 444 -3.67 4.38 -15.35
CA MET A 444 -3.09 3.12 -15.78
C MET A 444 -2.88 2.18 -14.59
N PRO A 445 -3.04 0.86 -14.74
CA PRO A 445 -2.78 -0.11 -13.67
C PRO A 445 -1.36 0.02 -13.06
N HIS A 446 -1.20 -0.29 -11.77
CA HIS A 446 0.02 -0.03 -10.99
C HIS A 446 0.59 -1.28 -10.31
N GLY A 447 1.83 -1.63 -10.62
CA GLY A 447 2.43 -2.87 -10.15
C GLY A 447 3.93 -3.08 -10.40
N CYS A 448 4.66 -2.23 -11.09
CA CYS A 448 6.12 -2.29 -11.14
C CYS A 448 6.75 -1.21 -10.25
N GLY A 449 8.05 -1.35 -9.96
CA GLY A 449 8.81 -0.38 -9.16
C GLY A 449 8.82 1.02 -9.76
N GLU A 450 8.57 1.16 -11.05
CA GLU A 450 8.36 2.48 -11.62
C GLU A 450 6.95 3.01 -11.40
N GLN A 451 5.92 2.19 -11.66
CA GLN A 451 4.51 2.59 -11.51
C GLN A 451 4.24 3.13 -10.10
N ASN A 452 4.90 2.55 -9.10
CA ASN A 452 4.88 3.05 -7.73
C ASN A 452 5.46 4.48 -7.60
N MET A 453 6.55 4.78 -8.31
CA MET A 453 7.19 6.11 -8.29
C MET A 453 6.35 7.21 -8.96
N VAL A 454 5.47 6.84 -9.89
CA VAL A 454 4.54 7.78 -10.57
C VAL A 454 3.56 8.41 -9.60
N LEU A 455 3.12 7.65 -8.60
CA LEU A 455 2.25 8.18 -7.57
C LEU A 455 3.05 8.76 -6.40
N PHE A 456 4.24 8.22 -6.11
CA PHE A 456 5.10 8.72 -5.04
C PHE A 456 5.63 10.14 -5.32
N ALA A 457 6.18 10.40 -6.51
CA ALA A 457 6.87 11.65 -6.82
C ALA A 457 5.95 12.89 -6.80
N PRO A 458 4.74 12.87 -7.41
CA PRO A 458 3.83 14.01 -7.36
C PRO A 458 3.45 14.43 -5.94
N ILE A 459 3.28 13.48 -5.01
CA ILE A 459 2.95 13.77 -3.62
C ILE A 459 4.07 14.58 -2.96
N VAL A 460 5.34 14.26 -3.26
CA VAL A 460 6.49 15.03 -2.77
C VAL A 460 6.49 16.46 -3.31
N TYR A 461 6.23 16.65 -4.61
CA TYR A 461 6.19 17.99 -5.21
C TYR A 461 5.02 18.83 -4.69
N VAL A 462 3.88 18.19 -4.47
CA VAL A 462 2.71 18.78 -3.80
C VAL A 462 3.06 19.27 -2.39
N LEU A 463 3.74 18.43 -1.59
CA LEU A 463 4.15 18.81 -0.24
C LEU A 463 5.13 19.99 -0.25
N GLN A 464 6.12 19.98 -1.15
CA GLN A 464 7.06 21.09 -1.33
C GLN A 464 6.36 22.38 -1.75
N TYR A 465 5.36 22.29 -2.63
CA TYR A 465 4.54 23.43 -3.06
C TYR A 465 3.75 24.05 -1.89
N LEU A 466 3.01 23.20 -1.16
CA LEU A 466 2.19 23.64 -0.03
C LEU A 466 3.04 24.21 1.11
N GLU A 467 4.22 23.66 1.33
CA GLU A 467 5.18 24.18 2.31
C GLU A 467 5.71 25.57 1.89
N LYS A 468 6.16 25.74 0.64
CA LYS A 468 6.65 27.03 0.14
C LYS A 468 5.59 28.13 0.13
N THR A 469 4.35 27.77 -0.18
CA THR A 469 3.21 28.72 -0.18
C THR A 469 2.58 28.91 1.20
N ARG A 470 3.06 28.20 2.22
CA ARG A 470 2.53 28.19 3.60
C ARG A 470 1.05 27.80 3.69
N GLN A 471 0.62 26.89 2.83
CA GLN A 471 -0.74 26.34 2.77
C GLN A 471 -0.83 24.88 3.28
N LEU A 472 0.27 24.31 3.78
CA LEU A 472 0.31 22.94 4.30
C LEU A 472 -0.36 22.84 5.68
N THR A 473 -1.58 22.30 5.73
CA THR A 473 -2.27 22.00 6.99
C THR A 473 -1.82 20.65 7.58
N PRO A 474 -1.97 20.43 8.89
CA PRO A 474 -1.64 19.14 9.51
C PRO A 474 -2.38 17.95 8.89
N GLU A 475 -3.65 18.13 8.52
CA GLU A 475 -4.50 17.08 7.93
C GLU A 475 -4.00 16.67 6.55
N ILE A 476 -3.66 17.64 5.70
CA ILE A 476 -3.10 17.37 4.36
C ILE A 476 -1.73 16.70 4.50
N LYS A 477 -0.91 17.15 5.45
CA LYS A 477 0.41 16.56 5.73
C LYS A 477 0.29 15.11 6.19
N GLU A 478 -0.63 14.80 7.10
CA GLU A 478 -0.84 13.44 7.58
C GLU A 478 -1.34 12.52 6.46
N ARG A 479 -2.33 12.97 5.67
CA ARG A 479 -2.83 12.21 4.51
C ARG A 479 -1.72 11.93 3.49
N ALA A 480 -0.95 12.96 3.10
CA ALA A 480 0.13 12.83 2.13
C ALA A 480 1.29 11.97 2.64
N THR A 481 1.71 12.15 3.90
CA THR A 481 2.76 11.30 4.51
C THR A 481 2.30 9.86 4.73
N GLY A 482 1.01 9.63 4.96
CA GLY A 482 0.39 8.30 4.97
C GLY A 482 0.57 7.57 3.63
N PHE A 483 0.31 8.26 2.52
CA PHE A 483 0.59 7.74 1.18
C PHE A 483 2.09 7.53 0.92
N LEU A 484 2.98 8.37 1.46
CA LEU A 484 4.43 8.15 1.27
C LEU A 484 4.99 6.99 2.11
N ARG A 485 4.47 6.73 3.32
CA ARG A 485 4.99 5.72 4.26
C ARG A 485 4.55 4.31 3.92
N ASN A 486 3.24 4.04 3.99
CA ASN A 486 2.74 2.66 4.11
C ASN A 486 1.90 2.19 2.94
N GLY A 487 1.39 3.09 2.09
CA GLY A 487 0.24 2.78 1.27
C GLY A 487 -0.99 2.46 2.15
N ASN A 488 -2.12 3.13 1.98
CA ASN A 488 -3.26 2.98 2.88
C ASN A 488 -3.86 1.55 2.81
N THR A 489 -3.67 0.71 3.83
CA THR A 489 -4.12 -0.70 3.82
C THR A 489 -5.65 -0.89 3.91
N ASN A 490 -6.42 0.20 3.99
CA ASN A 490 -7.87 0.15 4.28
C ASN A 490 -8.78 0.20 3.05
N ILE A 491 -8.25 0.38 1.83
CA ILE A 491 -9.02 0.33 0.58
C ILE A 491 -8.33 -0.65 -0.37
N LEU A 492 -9.10 -1.41 -1.13
CA LEU A 492 -8.73 -2.59 -1.94
C LEU A 492 -7.71 -2.35 -3.08
N SER A 493 -6.90 -1.29 -3.04
CA SER A 493 -5.88 -0.90 -4.02
C SER A 493 -4.53 -0.72 -3.32
N CYS A 494 -3.47 -1.36 -3.83
CA CYS A 494 -2.10 -1.17 -3.35
C CYS A 494 -1.65 0.29 -3.57
N PHE A 495 -1.80 1.13 -2.56
CA PHE A 495 -1.33 2.52 -2.60
C PHE A 495 0.20 2.58 -2.63
N PRO A 496 0.80 3.63 -3.21
CA PRO A 496 2.24 3.75 -3.31
C PRO A 496 2.89 3.90 -1.94
N GLY A 497 4.21 3.70 -1.86
CA GLY A 497 4.95 3.99 -0.64
C GLY A 497 6.42 3.63 -0.72
N TYR A 498 7.22 4.24 0.16
CA TYR A 498 8.64 3.92 0.33
C TYR A 498 8.83 2.42 0.58
N GLN A 499 8.01 1.81 1.43
CA GLN A 499 8.12 0.38 1.76
C GLN A 499 7.85 -0.56 0.57
N ILE A 500 6.96 -0.15 -0.35
CA ILE A 500 6.67 -0.91 -1.56
C ILE A 500 7.83 -0.76 -2.55
N GLN A 501 8.40 0.44 -2.68
CA GLN A 501 9.54 0.66 -3.57
C GLN A 501 10.76 -0.19 -3.20
N LEU A 502 11.00 -0.41 -1.91
CA LEU A 502 12.08 -1.27 -1.42
C LEU A 502 11.95 -2.73 -1.88
N GLN A 503 10.75 -3.21 -2.24
CA GLN A 503 10.58 -4.56 -2.78
C GLN A 503 11.22 -4.72 -4.17
N TYR A 504 11.48 -3.61 -4.85
CA TYR A 504 12.11 -3.58 -6.17
C TYR A 504 13.61 -3.24 -6.12
N GLN A 505 14.17 -3.19 -4.91
CA GLN A 505 15.60 -2.99 -4.68
C GLN A 505 16.37 -4.30 -4.81
N HIS A 506 17.54 -4.24 -5.45
CA HIS A 506 18.52 -5.31 -5.54
C HIS A 506 19.48 -5.30 -4.35
N PRO A 507 20.17 -6.42 -4.06
CA PRO A 507 21.17 -6.50 -3.00
C PRO A 507 22.35 -5.53 -3.16
N ASP A 508 22.64 -5.11 -4.40
CA ASP A 508 23.70 -4.14 -4.72
C ASP A 508 23.26 -2.67 -4.53
N GLY A 509 22.01 -2.44 -4.09
CA GLY A 509 21.43 -1.13 -3.85
C GLY A 509 20.68 -0.52 -5.04
N SER A 510 20.78 -1.13 -6.23
CA SER A 510 20.10 -0.66 -7.45
C SER A 510 18.62 -0.98 -7.45
N TYR A 511 17.84 -0.30 -8.30
CA TYR A 511 16.40 -0.54 -8.49
C TYR A 511 16.11 -1.01 -9.90
N SER A 512 15.12 -1.89 -10.03
CA SER A 512 14.62 -2.39 -11.32
C SER A 512 13.09 -2.43 -11.31
N GLU A 513 12.47 -2.71 -12.45
CA GLU A 513 11.01 -2.66 -12.57
C GLU A 513 10.33 -3.81 -11.81
N PHE A 514 10.93 -5.00 -11.80
CA PHE A 514 10.40 -6.18 -11.12
C PHE A 514 11.28 -6.68 -9.96
N GLY A 515 12.25 -5.87 -9.52
CA GLY A 515 13.14 -6.19 -8.42
C GLY A 515 14.10 -7.32 -8.77
N THR A 516 14.34 -8.22 -7.82
CA THR A 516 15.23 -9.38 -7.98
C THR A 516 14.77 -10.41 -9.03
N LYS A 517 13.60 -10.20 -9.64
CA LYS A 517 13.17 -10.97 -10.83
C LYS A 517 13.92 -10.56 -12.10
N ASP A 518 14.41 -9.33 -12.15
CA ASP A 518 15.27 -8.85 -13.22
C ASP A 518 16.72 -9.25 -12.91
N GLU A 519 17.52 -9.51 -13.94
CA GLU A 519 18.91 -9.96 -13.76
C GLU A 519 19.83 -8.83 -13.24
N HIS A 520 19.53 -7.59 -13.61
CA HIS A 520 20.31 -6.41 -13.27
C HIS A 520 19.41 -5.24 -12.88
N GLY A 521 19.93 -4.37 -12.01
CA GLY A 521 19.35 -3.06 -11.76
C GLY A 521 19.36 -2.15 -13.00
N ASN A 522 18.55 -1.11 -12.95
CA ASN A 522 18.43 -0.13 -14.01
C ASN A 522 19.00 1.24 -13.62
N THR A 523 19.90 1.80 -14.44
CA THR A 523 20.57 3.07 -14.12
C THR A 523 19.65 4.28 -14.10
N TRP A 524 18.69 4.36 -15.00
CA TRP A 524 17.74 5.47 -15.04
C TRP A 524 16.73 5.39 -13.87
N LEU A 525 16.19 4.21 -13.57
CA LEU A 525 15.21 4.02 -12.49
C LEU A 525 15.85 4.24 -11.13
N THR A 526 17.07 3.75 -10.94
CA THR A 526 17.84 3.97 -9.72
C THR A 526 18.06 5.47 -9.47
N ALA A 527 18.45 6.24 -10.50
CA ALA A 527 18.59 7.69 -10.39
C ALA A 527 17.26 8.40 -10.07
N PHE A 528 16.16 7.96 -10.69
CA PHE A 528 14.83 8.51 -10.44
C PHE A 528 14.35 8.27 -9.00
N VAL A 529 14.53 7.04 -8.49
CA VAL A 529 14.19 6.67 -7.11
C VAL A 529 14.99 7.51 -6.12
N VAL A 530 16.31 7.62 -6.32
CA VAL A 530 17.20 8.43 -5.47
C VAL A 530 16.76 9.90 -5.45
N LYS A 531 16.53 10.50 -6.62
CA LYS A 531 16.03 11.88 -6.75
C LYS A 531 14.78 12.11 -5.89
N CYS A 532 13.80 11.21 -5.97
CA CYS A 532 12.54 11.36 -5.24
C CYS A 532 12.68 11.07 -3.75
N PHE A 533 13.48 10.08 -3.37
CA PHE A 533 13.72 9.69 -1.97
C PHE A 533 14.40 10.79 -1.19
N VAL A 534 15.42 11.43 -1.77
CA VAL A 534 16.11 12.55 -1.13
C VAL A 534 15.16 13.73 -0.92
N GLN A 535 14.30 14.02 -1.91
CA GLN A 535 13.30 15.06 -1.82
C GLN A 535 12.17 14.76 -0.82
N ALA A 536 11.91 13.48 -0.51
CA ALA A 536 10.90 13.05 0.45
C ALA A 536 11.40 13.03 1.92
N LYS A 537 12.73 13.04 2.13
CA LYS A 537 13.39 12.98 3.44
C LYS A 537 12.93 14.02 4.48
N PRO A 538 12.53 15.26 4.09
CA PRO A 538 11.98 16.22 5.06
C PRO A 538 10.61 15.82 5.64
N TYR A 539 9.86 14.95 4.95
CA TYR A 539 8.47 14.62 5.29
C TYR A 539 8.30 13.23 5.92
N ILE A 540 9.15 12.27 5.55
CA ILE A 540 9.12 10.89 6.05
C ILE A 540 10.52 10.41 6.43
N PHE A 541 10.61 9.38 7.27
CA PHE A 541 11.89 8.73 7.56
C PHE A 541 12.31 7.81 6.41
N LEU A 542 13.50 8.03 5.85
CA LEU A 542 14.16 7.12 4.92
C LEU A 542 15.54 6.75 5.46
N ASP A 543 15.94 5.49 5.26
CA ASP A 543 17.28 5.04 5.63
C ASP A 543 18.32 5.61 4.66
N ASN A 544 19.27 6.37 5.21
CA ASN A 544 20.35 6.97 4.42
C ASN A 544 21.24 5.89 3.77
N ARG A 545 21.35 4.70 4.37
CA ARG A 545 22.14 3.59 3.82
C ARG A 545 21.62 3.14 2.46
N THR A 546 20.29 3.07 2.32
CA THR A 546 19.62 2.69 1.07
C THR A 546 19.91 3.68 -0.05
N ILE A 547 19.84 4.98 0.25
CA ILE A 547 20.12 6.05 -0.72
C ILE A 547 21.60 6.02 -1.12
N GLN A 548 22.51 5.88 -0.15
CA GLN A 548 23.94 5.83 -0.42
C GLN A 548 24.34 4.60 -1.24
N ALA A 549 23.77 3.42 -0.97
CA ALA A 549 24.02 2.23 -1.78
C ALA A 549 23.65 2.44 -3.26
N ALA A 550 22.49 3.05 -3.52
CA ALA A 550 22.06 3.39 -4.88
C ALA A 550 22.98 4.42 -5.57
N LEU A 551 23.43 5.44 -4.83
CA LEU A 551 24.38 6.45 -5.33
C LEU A 551 25.76 5.85 -5.65
N THR A 552 26.30 4.98 -4.79
CA THR A 552 27.56 4.27 -5.02
C THR A 552 27.47 3.36 -6.23
N TRP A 553 26.34 2.69 -6.41
CA TRP A 553 26.10 1.83 -7.58
C TRP A 553 26.06 2.66 -8.88
N LEU A 554 25.42 3.84 -8.88
CA LEU A 554 25.42 4.75 -10.04
C LEU A 554 26.83 5.26 -10.37
N GLU A 555 27.64 5.60 -9.37
CA GLU A 555 29.03 6.03 -9.55
C GLU A 555 29.90 4.91 -10.14
N PHE A 556 29.70 3.67 -9.71
CA PHE A 556 30.41 2.50 -10.25
C PHE A 556 30.19 2.33 -11.76
N HIS A 557 29.02 2.72 -12.28
CA HIS A 557 28.68 2.66 -13.71
C HIS A 557 29.02 3.94 -14.48
N GLN A 558 29.77 4.89 -13.89
CA GLN A 558 30.31 6.05 -14.61
C GLN A 558 31.52 5.64 -15.47
N LEU A 559 31.47 5.99 -16.76
CA LEU A 559 32.52 5.73 -17.75
C LEU A 559 33.72 6.70 -17.59
N PRO A 560 34.91 6.36 -18.12
CA PRO A 560 36.08 7.23 -18.05
C PRO A 560 35.91 8.61 -18.71
N ASN A 561 35.02 8.71 -19.71
CA ASN A 561 34.66 9.97 -20.36
C ASN A 561 33.70 10.85 -19.51
N GLY A 562 33.24 10.35 -18.36
CA GLY A 562 32.34 11.02 -17.43
C GLY A 562 30.85 10.74 -17.66
N CYS A 563 30.46 10.15 -18.79
CA CYS A 563 29.09 9.71 -19.04
C CYS A 563 28.76 8.44 -18.25
N PHE A 564 27.50 8.01 -18.24
CA PHE A 564 27.06 6.82 -17.51
C PHE A 564 26.71 5.68 -18.46
N ARG A 565 27.05 4.46 -18.06
CA ARG A 565 26.66 3.24 -18.79
C ARG A 565 25.16 3.01 -18.64
N ASN A 566 24.47 2.70 -19.75
CA ASN A 566 23.08 2.25 -19.70
C ASN A 566 23.05 0.76 -19.32
N VAL A 567 22.72 0.46 -18.05
CA VAL A 567 22.66 -0.91 -17.51
C VAL A 567 21.22 -1.25 -17.16
N GLY A 568 20.85 -2.50 -17.40
CA GLY A 568 19.48 -3.00 -17.31
C GLY A 568 18.68 -2.71 -18.59
N GLN A 569 17.70 -3.56 -18.88
CA GLN A 569 16.67 -3.25 -19.87
C GLN A 569 15.54 -2.54 -19.14
N LEU A 570 15.30 -1.28 -19.51
CA LEU A 570 13.98 -0.68 -19.28
C LEU A 570 13.08 -1.18 -20.41
N PHE A 571 11.90 -1.68 -20.07
CA PHE A 571 10.83 -1.84 -21.06
C PHE A 571 10.35 -0.46 -21.57
N HIS A 572 10.71 0.58 -20.82
CA HIS A 572 10.37 1.97 -20.98
C HIS A 572 11.43 2.77 -21.78
N THR A 573 11.22 2.97 -23.08
CA THR A 573 11.97 4.00 -23.83
C THR A 573 11.38 5.40 -23.63
N ALA A 574 10.07 5.52 -23.38
CA ALA A 574 9.37 6.80 -23.22
C ALA A 574 9.45 7.39 -21.81
N MET A 575 9.92 6.63 -20.83
CA MET A 575 10.04 7.06 -19.44
C MET A 575 11.50 7.43 -19.09
N LYS A 576 12.42 7.03 -19.98
CA LYS A 576 13.56 7.87 -20.35
C LYS A 576 13.12 9.19 -20.99
N GLY A 577 11.87 9.37 -21.41
CA GLY A 577 11.50 10.43 -22.36
C GLY A 577 12.26 10.26 -23.68
N GLY A 578 12.75 11.37 -24.24
CA GLY A 578 13.73 11.33 -25.33
C GLY A 578 15.16 11.04 -24.88
N VAL A 579 15.40 10.49 -23.66
CA VAL A 579 16.73 10.08 -23.16
C VAL A 579 17.20 8.78 -23.81
N ASP A 580 17.37 8.81 -25.13
CA ASP A 580 18.05 7.74 -25.85
C ASP A 580 19.48 8.18 -26.22
N GLY A 581 20.45 7.34 -25.86
CA GLY A 581 21.87 7.64 -25.96
C GLY A 581 22.56 8.07 -24.65
N GLU A 582 23.89 8.07 -24.68
CA GLU A 582 24.74 8.29 -23.49
C GLU A 582 24.61 9.71 -22.91
N VAL A 583 24.51 10.72 -23.79
CA VAL A 583 24.46 12.15 -23.40
C VAL A 583 23.20 12.50 -22.61
N PRO A 584 21.98 12.21 -23.09
CA PRO A 584 20.79 12.56 -22.31
C PRO A 584 20.69 11.72 -21.02
N LEU A 585 21.20 10.48 -21.00
CA LEU A 585 21.22 9.66 -19.78
C LEU A 585 22.14 10.29 -18.74
N ALA A 586 23.33 10.73 -19.16
CA ALA A 586 24.22 11.47 -18.31
C ALA A 586 23.60 12.78 -17.82
N ALA A 587 22.89 13.53 -18.68
CA ALA A 587 22.21 14.76 -18.29
C ALA A 587 21.11 14.52 -17.23
N TYR A 588 20.32 13.46 -17.38
CA TYR A 588 19.28 13.07 -16.43
C TYR A 588 19.87 12.65 -15.08
N ILE A 589 20.83 11.73 -15.08
CA ILE A 589 21.50 11.28 -13.84
C ILE A 589 22.17 12.48 -13.15
N THR A 590 22.84 13.36 -13.89
CA THR A 590 23.45 14.58 -13.33
C THR A 590 22.39 15.49 -12.70
N SER A 591 21.22 15.66 -13.35
CA SER A 591 20.12 16.44 -12.77
C SER A 591 19.59 15.81 -11.47
N ALA A 592 19.53 14.48 -11.39
CA ALA A 592 19.12 13.75 -10.19
C ALA A 592 20.09 13.97 -9.02
N TYR A 593 21.42 13.95 -9.28
CA TYR A 593 22.43 14.29 -8.27
C TYR A 593 22.29 15.74 -7.80
N LEU A 594 22.14 16.70 -8.72
CA LEU A 594 21.98 18.12 -8.39
C LEU A 594 20.70 18.37 -7.58
N GLU A 595 19.59 17.70 -7.91
CA GLU A 595 18.35 17.77 -7.14
C GLU A 595 18.43 17.05 -5.78
N ALA A 596 19.30 16.04 -5.66
CA ALA A 596 19.61 15.39 -4.39
C ALA A 596 20.46 16.27 -3.45
N GLY A 597 20.91 17.45 -3.90
CA GLY A 597 21.67 18.39 -3.10
C GLY A 597 23.19 18.31 -3.30
N GLU A 598 23.66 17.51 -4.26
CA GLU A 598 25.09 17.40 -4.57
C GLU A 598 25.59 18.67 -5.26
N THR A 599 26.82 19.08 -4.94
CA THR A 599 27.37 20.30 -5.50
C THR A 599 27.98 20.08 -6.90
N PRO A 600 28.00 21.11 -7.77
CA PRO A 600 28.64 21.02 -9.09
C PRO A 600 30.12 20.63 -9.04
N GLU A 601 30.80 20.88 -7.91
CA GLU A 601 32.22 20.57 -7.69
C GLU A 601 32.47 19.10 -7.32
N SER A 602 31.43 18.36 -6.95
CA SER A 602 31.56 16.93 -6.63
C SER A 602 32.18 16.16 -7.81
N THR A 603 33.00 15.15 -7.49
CA THR A 603 33.78 14.40 -8.50
C THR A 603 32.89 13.79 -9.57
N VAL A 604 31.75 13.22 -9.18
CA VAL A 604 30.79 12.57 -10.07
C VAL A 604 30.12 13.59 -11.00
N VAL A 605 29.58 14.69 -10.44
CA VAL A 605 28.87 15.74 -11.21
C VAL A 605 29.83 16.46 -12.13
N ARG A 606 31.04 16.84 -11.67
CA ARG A 606 32.03 17.53 -12.50
C ARG A 606 32.47 16.69 -13.71
N LYS A 607 32.68 15.38 -13.52
CA LYS A 607 32.98 14.45 -14.63
C LYS A 607 31.81 14.37 -15.61
N ALA A 608 30.58 14.26 -15.10
CA ALA A 608 29.39 14.16 -15.94
C ALA A 608 29.13 15.45 -16.75
N LEU A 609 29.27 16.63 -16.12
CA LEU A 609 29.24 17.94 -16.78
C LEU A 609 30.31 18.04 -17.87
N GLY A 610 31.50 17.47 -17.63
CA GLY A 610 32.57 17.34 -18.61
C GLY A 610 32.20 16.49 -19.84
N CYS A 611 31.36 15.47 -19.67
CA CYS A 611 30.86 14.65 -20.78
C CYS A 611 29.77 15.36 -21.61
N ILE A 612 28.85 16.07 -20.95
CA ILE A 612 27.68 16.66 -21.63
C ILE A 612 27.97 18.03 -22.26
N ALA A 613 28.88 18.84 -21.71
CA ALA A 613 29.17 20.18 -22.23
C ALA A 613 29.72 20.22 -23.68
N PRO A 614 30.63 19.32 -24.10
CA PRO A 614 31.09 19.25 -25.49
C PRO A 614 30.00 18.86 -26.49
N SER A 615 28.91 18.26 -26.02
CA SER A 615 27.81 17.76 -26.85
C SER A 615 26.77 18.82 -27.20
N ILE A 616 26.80 20.01 -26.57
CA ILE A 616 25.86 21.12 -26.81
C ILE A 616 25.74 21.49 -28.30
N PRO A 617 26.83 21.69 -29.06
CA PRO A 617 26.74 22.04 -30.49
C PRO A 617 26.25 20.87 -31.36
N LYS A 618 26.39 19.63 -30.87
CA LYS A 618 26.07 18.38 -31.59
C LYS A 618 24.69 17.83 -31.24
N ALA A 619 23.97 18.43 -30.29
CA ALA A 619 22.67 17.95 -29.84
C ALA A 619 21.61 18.18 -30.94
N VAL A 620 21.28 17.12 -31.68
CA VAL A 620 20.31 17.16 -32.80
C VAL A 620 18.87 17.24 -32.29
N SER A 621 18.54 16.50 -31.23
CA SER A 621 17.17 16.43 -30.70
C SER A 621 16.82 17.64 -29.83
N THR A 622 15.64 18.22 -30.06
CA THR A 622 15.06 19.29 -29.22
C THR A 622 14.86 18.83 -27.77
N TYR A 623 14.55 17.54 -27.55
CA TYR A 623 14.44 16.94 -26.22
C TYR A 623 15.77 17.00 -25.46
N THR A 624 16.86 16.56 -26.08
CA THR A 624 18.19 16.60 -25.46
C THR A 624 18.59 18.03 -25.12
N GLN A 625 18.24 19.02 -25.95
CA GLN A 625 18.52 20.43 -25.69
C GLN A 625 17.77 20.94 -24.44
N ALA A 626 16.50 20.58 -24.27
CA ALA A 626 15.70 20.97 -23.10
C ALA A 626 16.23 20.34 -21.79
N LEU A 627 16.55 19.04 -21.81
CA LEU A 627 17.11 18.38 -20.65
C LEU A 627 18.47 18.96 -20.26
N LEU A 628 19.35 19.21 -21.24
CA LEU A 628 20.63 19.88 -21.00
C LEU A 628 20.43 21.29 -20.40
N ALA A 629 19.46 22.06 -20.91
CA ALA A 629 19.17 23.39 -20.40
C ALA A 629 18.77 23.32 -18.92
N TYR A 630 17.95 22.33 -18.55
CA TYR A 630 17.57 22.10 -17.16
C TYR A 630 18.76 21.69 -16.28
N THR A 631 19.58 20.73 -16.74
CA THR A 631 20.77 20.28 -16.00
C THR A 631 21.77 21.41 -15.76
N PHE A 632 22.04 22.26 -16.78
CA PHE A 632 22.94 23.41 -16.61
C PHE A 632 22.33 24.52 -15.73
N ALA A 633 21.00 24.70 -15.77
CA ALA A 633 20.32 25.62 -14.87
C ALA A 633 20.48 25.19 -13.41
N LEU A 634 20.31 23.90 -13.12
CA LEU A 634 20.56 23.32 -11.79
C LEU A 634 22.04 23.44 -11.37
N ALA A 635 22.97 23.27 -12.31
CA ALA A 635 24.40 23.44 -12.07
C ALA A 635 24.84 24.92 -11.92
N LYS A 636 23.90 25.87 -12.00
CA LYS A 636 24.12 27.32 -11.92
C LYS A 636 25.03 27.90 -13.03
N ASP A 637 25.15 27.21 -14.17
CA ASP A 637 25.90 27.68 -15.34
C ASP A 637 25.02 28.57 -16.22
N SER A 638 24.99 29.87 -15.91
CA SER A 638 24.10 30.83 -16.57
C SER A 638 24.40 31.01 -18.06
N GLN A 639 25.68 30.89 -18.48
CA GLN A 639 26.09 31.12 -19.86
C GLN A 639 25.59 30.00 -20.78
N ARG A 640 25.79 28.74 -20.39
CA ARG A 640 25.31 27.59 -21.19
C ARG A 640 23.79 27.45 -21.14
N THR A 641 23.19 27.76 -19.99
CA THR A 641 21.72 27.76 -19.83
C THR A 641 21.07 28.74 -20.80
N GLN A 642 21.52 30.00 -20.84
CA GLN A 642 20.95 31.01 -21.73
C GLN A 642 21.13 30.62 -23.20
N LYS A 643 22.32 30.13 -23.59
CA LYS A 643 22.58 29.66 -24.95
C LYS A 643 21.61 28.56 -25.40
N LEU A 644 21.31 27.60 -24.53
CA LEU A 644 20.37 26.52 -24.82
C LEU A 644 18.92 27.02 -24.88
N LEU A 645 18.53 27.92 -23.98
CA LEU A 645 17.20 28.56 -24.00
C LEU A 645 16.98 29.36 -25.29
N ASP A 646 17.99 30.11 -25.75
CA ASP A 646 17.91 30.86 -27.02
C ASP A 646 17.76 29.92 -28.23
N MET A 647 18.42 28.76 -28.21
CA MET A 647 18.26 27.73 -29.24
C MET A 647 16.86 27.12 -29.23
N LEU A 648 16.30 26.88 -28.03
CA LEU A 648 14.95 26.35 -27.85
C LEU A 648 13.89 27.38 -28.24
N ASP A 649 14.08 28.65 -27.92
CA ASP A 649 13.14 29.72 -28.25
C ASP A 649 12.91 29.85 -29.78
N ARG A 650 13.98 29.66 -30.58
CA ARG A 650 13.88 29.62 -32.05
C ARG A 650 13.02 28.46 -32.59
N LYS A 651 12.82 27.42 -31.79
CA LYS A 651 12.00 26.23 -32.13
C LYS A 651 10.63 26.25 -31.46
N ALA A 652 10.31 27.29 -30.69
CA ALA A 652 9.06 27.37 -29.94
C ALA A 652 7.85 27.52 -30.88
N ILE A 653 6.80 26.76 -30.61
CA ILE A 653 5.52 26.84 -31.32
C ILE A 653 4.60 27.75 -30.50
N ARG A 654 4.19 28.88 -31.10
CA ARG A 654 3.39 29.93 -30.44
C ARG A 654 2.03 30.05 -31.13
N ALA A 655 0.95 29.84 -30.38
CA ALA A 655 -0.44 29.98 -30.86
C ALA A 655 -1.36 30.40 -29.71
N ASP A 656 -2.23 31.39 -29.91
CA ASP A 656 -3.25 31.82 -28.93
C ASP A 656 -2.72 32.05 -27.49
N GLY A 657 -1.55 32.67 -27.36
CA GLY A 657 -0.91 32.92 -26.05
C GLY A 657 -0.28 31.69 -25.39
N GLN A 658 -0.33 30.52 -26.04
CA GLN A 658 0.33 29.29 -25.62
C GLN A 658 1.69 29.12 -26.29
N ILE A 659 2.63 28.52 -25.55
CA ILE A 659 3.98 28.21 -26.01
C ILE A 659 4.28 26.75 -25.70
N HIS A 660 4.70 25.99 -26.70
CA HIS A 660 5.12 24.60 -26.51
C HIS A 660 6.19 24.19 -27.51
N TRP A 661 6.75 23.00 -27.31
CA TRP A 661 7.73 22.39 -28.20
C TRP A 661 7.29 20.99 -28.60
N SER A 662 7.70 20.57 -29.80
CA SER A 662 7.44 19.21 -30.30
C SER A 662 8.69 18.60 -30.93
N GLN A 663 8.86 17.29 -30.80
CA GLN A 663 10.01 16.58 -31.36
C GLN A 663 9.92 16.37 -32.88
N THR A 664 8.70 16.24 -33.41
CA THR A 664 8.43 16.23 -34.85
C THR A 664 7.46 17.36 -35.19
N PRO A 665 7.86 18.38 -35.97
CA PRO A 665 6.95 19.44 -36.40
C PRO A 665 5.98 18.88 -37.46
N SER A 666 5.00 18.11 -37.01
CA SER A 666 3.89 17.70 -37.86
C SER A 666 2.89 18.84 -37.92
N LYS A 667 2.53 19.27 -39.15
CA LYS A 667 1.39 20.18 -39.33
C LYS A 667 0.15 19.50 -38.71
N PRO A 668 -0.69 20.22 -37.95
CA PRO A 668 -1.95 19.65 -37.48
C PRO A 668 -2.70 19.09 -38.68
N ARG A 669 -3.06 17.80 -38.62
CA ARG A 669 -3.83 17.17 -39.70
C ARG A 669 -5.17 17.92 -39.83
N PRO A 670 -5.63 18.27 -41.03
CA PRO A 670 -6.96 18.85 -41.18
C PRO A 670 -7.99 17.86 -40.62
N GLY A 671 -8.72 18.26 -39.56
CA GLY A 671 -9.72 17.42 -38.90
C GLY A 671 -9.34 16.91 -37.51
N THR A 672 -8.21 17.31 -36.90
CA THR A 672 -7.96 17.02 -35.48
C THR A 672 -9.06 17.69 -34.64
N SER A 673 -9.86 16.86 -33.97
CA SER A 673 -10.83 17.31 -32.98
C SER A 673 -10.16 18.25 -31.98
N PRO A 674 -10.81 19.33 -31.51
CA PRO A 674 -10.31 20.19 -30.42
C PRO A 674 -9.93 19.43 -29.14
N TRP A 675 -10.34 18.16 -29.07
CA TRP A 675 -10.15 17.21 -27.98
C TRP A 675 -9.07 16.15 -28.23
N SER A 676 -8.14 16.35 -29.19
CA SER A 676 -7.06 15.39 -29.42
C SER A 676 -5.95 15.55 -28.38
N GLU A 677 -5.63 14.48 -27.66
CA GLU A 677 -4.50 14.41 -26.76
C GLU A 677 -3.19 14.57 -27.55
N PRO A 678 -2.27 15.47 -27.14
CA PRO A 678 -0.94 15.56 -27.74
C PRO A 678 -0.07 14.38 -27.32
N LEU A 679 1.04 14.21 -28.02
CA LEU A 679 2.05 13.20 -27.69
C LEU A 679 2.63 13.46 -26.29
N SER A 680 2.68 12.43 -25.45
CA SER A 680 3.24 12.49 -24.09
C SER A 680 4.65 13.12 -24.03
N VAL A 681 5.47 12.84 -25.03
CA VAL A 681 6.84 13.37 -25.16
C VAL A 681 6.87 14.89 -25.30
N ASP A 682 5.88 15.50 -25.93
CA ASP A 682 5.81 16.95 -26.12
C ASP A 682 5.48 17.67 -24.80
N VAL A 683 4.69 17.03 -23.92
CA VAL A 683 4.40 17.50 -22.57
C VAL A 683 5.66 17.48 -21.71
N GLU A 684 6.39 16.37 -21.71
CA GLU A 684 7.64 16.22 -20.96
C GLU A 684 8.70 17.22 -21.43
N LEU A 685 8.92 17.32 -22.74
CA LEU A 685 9.84 18.28 -23.35
C LEU A 685 9.52 19.72 -22.92
N THR A 686 8.25 20.11 -23.04
CA THR A 686 7.78 21.45 -22.69
C THR A 686 7.92 21.72 -21.19
N ALA A 687 7.68 20.71 -20.35
CA ALA A 687 7.88 20.80 -18.90
C ALA A 687 9.35 20.98 -18.51
N TYR A 688 10.30 20.32 -19.18
CA TYR A 688 11.73 20.56 -18.96
C TYR A 688 12.16 21.97 -19.34
N VAL A 689 11.64 22.53 -20.43
CA VAL A 689 11.91 23.93 -20.80
C VAL A 689 11.39 24.88 -19.72
N LEU A 690 10.18 24.64 -19.20
CA LEU A 690 9.62 25.41 -18.09
C LEU A 690 10.51 25.29 -16.83
N LEU A 691 10.94 24.08 -16.48
CA LEU A 691 11.85 23.86 -15.34
C LEU A 691 13.19 24.57 -15.53
N ALA A 692 13.79 24.52 -16.72
CA ALA A 692 15.03 25.22 -17.02
C ALA A 692 14.87 26.73 -16.85
N LEU A 693 13.78 27.30 -17.39
CA LEU A 693 13.46 28.72 -17.28
C LEU A 693 13.27 29.17 -15.83
N LEU A 694 12.55 28.38 -15.02
CA LEU A 694 12.28 28.67 -13.61
C LEU A 694 13.44 28.34 -12.66
N SER A 695 14.46 27.63 -13.12
CA SER A 695 15.62 27.23 -12.31
C SER A 695 16.83 28.15 -12.50
N LYS A 696 16.73 29.16 -13.35
CA LYS A 696 17.80 30.14 -13.54
C LYS A 696 17.97 31.01 -12.28
N PRO A 697 19.21 31.40 -11.92
CA PRO A 697 19.48 32.15 -10.69
C PRO A 697 18.84 33.55 -10.64
N ASN A 698 18.57 34.19 -11.79
CA ASN A 698 17.99 35.54 -11.88
C ASN A 698 16.72 35.56 -12.74
N SER A 699 15.59 35.11 -12.18
CA SER A 699 14.27 35.12 -12.82
C SER A 699 13.76 36.55 -13.08
N THR A 700 13.61 36.91 -14.35
CA THR A 700 13.12 38.21 -14.85
C THR A 700 11.60 38.18 -15.06
N GLU A 701 10.93 39.32 -14.99
CA GLU A 701 9.47 39.41 -15.23
C GLU A 701 9.08 38.94 -16.66
N SER A 702 9.95 39.20 -17.64
CA SER A 702 9.84 38.67 -19.01
C SER A 702 9.82 37.13 -19.04
N ASP A 703 10.54 36.48 -18.14
CA ASP A 703 10.64 35.02 -18.08
C ASP A 703 9.42 34.43 -17.42
N LEU A 704 8.86 35.10 -16.40
CA LEU A 704 7.56 34.72 -15.83
C LEU A 704 6.43 34.89 -16.84
N THR A 705 6.50 35.91 -17.70
CA THR A 705 5.55 36.12 -18.79
C THR A 705 5.65 34.99 -19.82
N THR A 706 6.87 34.61 -20.21
CA THR A 706 7.10 33.47 -21.11
C THR A 706 6.64 32.16 -20.47
N ALA A 707 6.95 31.94 -19.20
CA ALA A 707 6.52 30.78 -18.42
C ALA A 707 4.99 30.68 -18.35
N SER A 708 4.27 31.80 -18.24
CA SER A 708 2.81 31.80 -18.24
C SER A 708 2.20 31.22 -19.52
N GLY A 709 2.81 31.50 -20.69
CA GLY A 709 2.39 30.92 -21.96
C GLY A 709 2.67 29.41 -22.06
N ILE A 710 3.74 28.94 -21.42
CA ILE A 710 4.06 27.51 -21.33
C ILE A 710 3.06 26.79 -20.41
N VAL A 711 2.77 27.39 -19.25
CA VAL A 711 1.81 26.85 -18.28
C VAL A 711 0.39 26.82 -18.83
N ALA A 712 -0.01 27.83 -19.61
CA ALA A 712 -1.30 27.84 -20.31
C ALA A 712 -1.46 26.67 -21.29
N TRP A 713 -0.36 26.22 -21.91
CA TRP A 713 -0.39 25.04 -22.78
C TRP A 713 -0.40 23.74 -21.96
N LEU A 714 0.48 23.60 -20.96
CA LEU A 714 0.57 22.40 -20.12
C LEU A 714 -0.76 22.11 -19.41
N THR A 715 -1.41 23.13 -18.86
CA THR A 715 -2.73 22.97 -18.20
C THR A 715 -3.79 22.39 -19.11
N ARG A 716 -3.81 22.80 -20.38
CA ARG A 716 -4.73 22.26 -21.40
C ARG A 716 -4.51 20.77 -21.67
N GLN A 717 -3.33 20.23 -21.36
CA GLN A 717 -3.01 18.82 -21.54
C GLN A 717 -3.29 17.95 -20.30
N GLN A 718 -3.80 18.54 -19.20
CA GLN A 718 -4.17 17.76 -18.02
C GLN A 718 -5.40 16.88 -18.28
N ASN A 719 -5.32 15.64 -17.80
CA ASN A 719 -6.43 14.71 -17.75
C ASN A 719 -7.48 15.14 -16.70
N ALA A 720 -8.61 14.42 -16.65
CA ALA A 720 -9.73 14.72 -15.74
C ALA A 720 -9.40 14.70 -14.23
N TYR A 721 -8.26 14.12 -13.84
CA TYR A 721 -7.82 13.97 -12.45
C TYR A 721 -6.65 14.88 -12.09
N GLY A 722 -6.18 15.72 -13.02
CA GLY A 722 -5.09 16.67 -12.81
C GLY A 722 -3.69 16.12 -13.11
N GLY A 723 -3.56 14.87 -13.57
CA GLY A 723 -2.32 14.33 -14.14
C GLY A 723 -2.29 14.44 -15.67
N PHE A 724 -1.44 13.67 -16.33
CA PHE A 724 -1.23 13.69 -17.79
C PHE A 724 -1.35 12.28 -18.38
N SER A 725 -0.92 12.10 -19.63
CA SER A 725 -1.13 10.87 -20.39
C SER A 725 -0.24 9.71 -19.96
N SER A 726 0.98 9.98 -19.48
CA SER A 726 1.96 8.97 -19.08
C SER A 726 2.55 9.19 -17.68
N THR A 727 3.55 8.39 -17.35
CA THR A 727 4.29 8.48 -16.10
C THR A 727 5.16 9.73 -16.03
N GLN A 728 6.12 9.86 -16.96
CA GLN A 728 7.15 10.91 -16.87
C GLN A 728 6.57 12.28 -17.13
N ASP A 729 5.67 12.41 -18.12
CA ASP A 729 5.03 13.69 -18.40
C ASP A 729 4.30 14.21 -17.17
N THR A 730 3.59 13.34 -16.44
CA THR A 730 2.87 13.70 -15.22
C THR A 730 3.84 14.15 -14.13
N VAL A 731 4.90 13.40 -13.87
CA VAL A 731 5.88 13.71 -12.81
C VAL A 731 6.60 15.03 -13.10
N VAL A 732 7.14 15.21 -14.31
CA VAL A 732 7.91 16.39 -14.68
C VAL A 732 7.00 17.62 -14.84
N ALA A 733 5.82 17.46 -15.44
CA ALA A 733 4.88 18.57 -15.58
C ALA A 733 4.35 19.02 -14.21
N LEU A 734 3.98 18.12 -13.30
CA LEU A 734 3.58 18.49 -11.95
C LEU A 734 4.73 19.12 -11.17
N GLN A 735 5.97 18.66 -11.34
CA GLN A 735 7.16 19.32 -10.77
C GLN A 735 7.27 20.78 -11.29
N ALA A 736 7.09 20.98 -12.59
CA ALA A 736 7.18 22.29 -13.24
C ALA A 736 6.05 23.24 -12.81
N LEU A 737 4.80 22.74 -12.81
CA LEU A 737 3.61 23.50 -12.39
C LEU A 737 3.67 23.85 -10.90
N ALA A 738 4.12 22.92 -10.03
CA ALA A 738 4.35 23.19 -8.61
C ALA A 738 5.40 24.30 -8.40
N LYS A 739 6.51 24.27 -9.16
CA LYS A 739 7.55 25.30 -9.11
C LYS A 739 7.04 26.66 -9.60
N TYR A 740 6.29 26.69 -10.69
CA TYR A 740 5.66 27.92 -11.20
C TYR A 740 4.63 28.49 -10.22
N ALA A 741 3.75 27.64 -9.69
CA ALA A 741 2.73 28.03 -8.74
C ALA A 741 3.36 28.60 -7.45
N ALA A 742 4.47 28.02 -6.98
CA ALA A 742 5.21 28.55 -5.82
C ALA A 742 5.79 29.96 -6.07
N LEU A 743 6.22 30.26 -7.31
CA LEU A 743 6.81 31.55 -7.68
C LEU A 743 5.77 32.63 -7.99
N THR A 744 4.58 32.24 -8.44
CA THR A 744 3.48 33.16 -8.82
C THR A 744 2.39 33.30 -7.77
N TYR A 745 2.55 32.59 -6.64
CA TYR A 745 1.59 32.61 -5.54
C TYR A 745 1.37 34.01 -4.97
N SER A 746 0.10 34.35 -4.76
CA SER A 746 -0.34 35.61 -4.16
C SER A 746 -1.42 35.34 -3.12
N THR A 747 -1.31 35.98 -1.96
CA THR A 747 -2.31 35.93 -0.87
C THR A 747 -3.47 36.92 -1.09
N LYS A 748 -3.39 37.74 -2.13
CA LYS A 748 -4.40 38.76 -2.46
C LYS A 748 -5.13 38.37 -3.74
N GLY A 749 -6.45 38.42 -3.67
CA GLY A 749 -7.31 38.42 -4.84
C GLY A 749 -8.62 37.65 -4.64
N VAL A 750 -9.66 38.13 -5.31
CA VAL A 750 -11.00 37.52 -5.35
C VAL A 750 -11.41 37.47 -6.82
N ALA A 751 -11.98 36.34 -7.23
CA ALA A 751 -12.58 36.17 -8.52
C ALA A 751 -13.95 35.52 -8.42
N GLU A 752 -14.87 36.03 -9.23
CA GLU A 752 -16.18 35.45 -9.46
C GLU A 752 -16.18 34.78 -10.83
N VAL A 753 -16.51 33.49 -10.87
CA VAL A 753 -16.58 32.73 -12.12
C VAL A 753 -18.04 32.42 -12.43
N ARG A 754 -18.50 32.85 -13.60
CA ARG A 754 -19.85 32.60 -14.10
C ARG A 754 -19.80 31.61 -15.25
N VAL A 755 -20.52 30.50 -15.11
CA VAL A 755 -20.65 29.47 -16.13
C VAL A 755 -22.08 29.52 -16.66
N ARG A 756 -22.24 29.79 -17.96
CA ARG A 756 -23.54 29.95 -18.61
C ARG A 756 -23.66 29.08 -19.85
N SER A 757 -24.83 28.53 -20.08
CA SER A 757 -25.21 27.86 -21.33
C SER A 757 -26.17 28.73 -22.14
N GLN A 758 -26.27 28.45 -23.43
CA GLN A 758 -27.24 29.09 -24.32
C GLN A 758 -28.69 28.72 -23.99
N ARG A 759 -28.94 27.59 -23.30
CA ARG A 759 -30.30 27.06 -23.04
C ARG A 759 -30.83 27.32 -21.62
N GLY A 760 -30.10 28.09 -20.81
CA GLY A 760 -30.58 28.58 -19.51
C GLY A 760 -29.77 28.15 -18.29
N PHE A 761 -28.89 27.15 -18.39
CA PHE A 761 -27.99 26.79 -17.30
C PHE A 761 -27.09 27.97 -16.90
N GLY A 762 -27.05 28.28 -15.60
CA GLY A 762 -26.24 29.33 -15.02
C GLY A 762 -25.77 28.96 -13.62
N ARG A 763 -24.46 29.01 -13.38
CA ARG A 763 -23.86 28.82 -12.05
C ARG A 763 -22.77 29.84 -11.81
N GLU A 764 -22.63 30.26 -10.56
CA GLU A 764 -21.65 31.23 -10.12
C GLU A 764 -20.79 30.62 -9.01
N PHE A 765 -19.48 30.84 -9.10
CA PHE A 765 -18.49 30.36 -8.14
C PHE A 765 -17.72 31.55 -7.60
N GLN A 766 -17.46 31.54 -6.29
CA GLN A 766 -16.65 32.56 -5.64
C GLN A 766 -15.32 31.93 -5.25
N VAL A 767 -14.23 32.51 -5.74
CA VAL A 767 -12.86 32.08 -5.47
C VAL A 767 -12.16 33.19 -4.71
N SER A 768 -11.69 32.86 -3.53
CA SER A 768 -10.97 33.74 -2.60
C SER A 768 -9.72 33.04 -2.09
N TYR A 769 -8.94 33.75 -1.28
CA TYR A 769 -7.79 33.16 -0.59
C TYR A 769 -8.17 31.97 0.31
N GLN A 770 -9.31 32.03 1.01
CA GLN A 770 -9.70 31.01 2.00
C GLN A 770 -10.11 29.68 1.37
N ASN A 771 -10.72 29.72 0.19
CA ASN A 771 -11.18 28.54 -0.55
C ASN A 771 -10.35 28.31 -1.81
N ARG A 772 -9.12 28.81 -1.87
CA ARG A 772 -8.24 28.71 -3.04
C ARG A 772 -7.94 27.27 -3.44
N LEU A 773 -7.66 26.41 -2.45
CA LEU A 773 -7.39 24.98 -2.66
C LEU A 773 -8.66 24.13 -2.84
N LEU A 774 -9.84 24.69 -2.54
CA LEU A 774 -11.11 23.97 -2.65
C LEU A 774 -11.51 23.89 -4.12
N VAL A 775 -11.54 22.67 -4.64
CA VAL A 775 -12.10 22.38 -5.97
C VAL A 775 -13.63 22.37 -5.85
N GLN A 776 -14.28 23.34 -6.48
CA GLN A 776 -15.73 23.45 -6.52
C GLN A 776 -16.23 22.80 -7.82
N GLU A 777 -16.96 21.69 -7.71
CA GLU A 777 -17.43 20.91 -8.86
C GLU A 777 -18.96 20.92 -8.98
N VAL A 778 -19.48 21.08 -10.20
CA VAL A 778 -20.91 21.01 -10.51
C VAL A 778 -21.16 20.22 -11.79
N ALA A 779 -22.22 19.41 -11.79
CA ALA A 779 -22.69 18.69 -12.98
C ALA A 779 -23.36 19.63 -14.00
N LEU A 780 -22.99 19.47 -15.27
CA LEU A 780 -23.59 20.18 -16.40
C LEU A 780 -24.75 19.35 -16.96
N THR A 781 -25.96 19.90 -16.94
CA THR A 781 -27.20 19.19 -17.33
C THR A 781 -27.57 19.34 -18.81
N GLU A 782 -27.03 20.33 -19.52
CA GLU A 782 -27.40 20.68 -20.90
C GLU A 782 -26.36 20.20 -21.93
N VAL A 783 -26.05 18.89 -21.93
CA VAL A 783 -25.11 18.27 -22.88
C VAL A 783 -25.87 17.47 -23.93
N PRO A 784 -25.57 17.60 -25.24
CA PRO A 784 -24.51 18.41 -25.85
C PRO A 784 -24.88 19.90 -25.93
N GLY A 785 -23.89 20.78 -25.78
CA GLY A 785 -24.11 22.23 -25.69
C GLY A 785 -22.82 23.05 -25.68
N LYS A 786 -22.98 24.37 -25.87
CA LYS A 786 -21.89 25.36 -25.74
C LYS A 786 -22.02 26.09 -24.40
N PHE A 787 -20.94 26.06 -23.63
CA PHE A 787 -20.85 26.71 -22.33
C PHE A 787 -19.84 27.86 -22.41
N SER A 788 -20.24 29.04 -21.92
CA SER A 788 -19.36 30.19 -21.75
C SER A 788 -18.94 30.29 -20.28
N VAL A 789 -17.64 30.38 -20.04
CA VAL A 789 -17.05 30.60 -18.72
C VAL A 789 -16.46 31.99 -18.69
N GLN A 790 -16.87 32.82 -17.73
CA GLN A 790 -16.41 34.18 -17.55
C GLN A 790 -15.85 34.36 -16.14
N ALA A 791 -14.61 34.82 -16.02
CA ALA A 791 -13.98 35.15 -14.75
C ALA A 791 -13.88 36.68 -14.61
N HIS A 792 -14.42 37.21 -13.50
CA HIS A 792 -14.34 38.60 -13.09
C HIS A 792 -13.48 38.72 -11.83
N GLY A 793 -12.76 39.83 -11.67
CA GLY A 793 -11.99 40.10 -10.45
C GLY A 793 -10.52 40.39 -10.73
N ASN A 794 -9.64 40.02 -9.79
CA ASN A 794 -8.23 40.36 -9.81
C ASN A 794 -7.28 39.18 -9.54
N CYS A 795 -7.79 37.94 -9.46
CA CYS A 795 -6.97 36.73 -9.39
C CYS A 795 -7.25 35.79 -10.57
N CYS A 796 -6.24 34.99 -10.92
CA CYS A 796 -6.40 33.90 -11.88
C CYS A 796 -7.17 32.74 -11.26
N VAL A 797 -8.03 32.11 -12.06
CA VAL A 797 -8.76 30.91 -11.72
C VAL A 797 -8.44 29.80 -12.71
N PHE A 798 -8.41 28.57 -12.23
CA PHE A 798 -8.29 27.38 -13.06
C PHE A 798 -9.66 26.71 -13.16
N THR A 799 -10.08 26.43 -14.38
CA THR A 799 -11.36 25.82 -14.68
C THR A 799 -11.15 24.60 -15.57
N GLN A 800 -11.78 23.48 -15.24
CA GLN A 800 -11.70 22.27 -16.03
C GLN A 800 -13.11 21.71 -16.28
N MET A 801 -13.44 21.47 -17.54
CA MET A 801 -14.64 20.76 -17.93
C MET A 801 -14.28 19.33 -18.31
N VAL A 802 -14.95 18.35 -17.70
CA VAL A 802 -14.75 16.93 -18.00
C VAL A 802 -16.03 16.38 -18.59
N LEU A 803 -15.94 15.78 -19.77
CA LEU A 803 -17.01 15.06 -20.44
C LEU A 803 -16.69 13.56 -20.42
N ARG A 804 -17.59 12.77 -19.86
CA ARG A 804 -17.48 11.31 -19.82
C ARG A 804 -18.70 10.69 -20.49
N TYR A 805 -18.47 9.72 -21.35
CA TYR A 805 -19.52 8.96 -22.02
C TYR A 805 -19.01 7.58 -22.40
N ASN A 806 -19.90 6.61 -22.59
CA ASN A 806 -19.53 5.30 -23.08
C ASN A 806 -19.82 5.18 -24.57
N THR A 807 -18.94 4.50 -25.30
CA THR A 807 -19.17 4.13 -26.70
C THR A 807 -19.05 2.62 -26.87
N PRO A 808 -19.85 2.00 -27.76
CA PRO A 808 -19.61 0.64 -28.21
C PRO A 808 -18.22 0.52 -28.83
N SER A 809 -17.62 -0.67 -28.73
CA SER A 809 -16.22 -0.88 -29.05
C SER A 809 -15.88 -0.55 -30.51
N PRO A 810 -14.96 0.40 -30.78
CA PRO A 810 -14.44 0.60 -32.14
C PRO A 810 -13.64 -0.63 -32.60
N GLN A 811 -14.07 -1.24 -33.71
CA GLN A 811 -13.48 -2.47 -34.29
C GLN A 811 -12.15 -2.25 -35.03
N VAL A 812 -11.67 -1.01 -35.20
CA VAL A 812 -10.54 -0.72 -36.12
C VAL A 812 -9.41 0.00 -35.39
N SER A 813 -8.32 -0.72 -35.15
CA SER A 813 -7.02 -0.18 -34.75
C SER A 813 -5.99 -0.37 -35.86
N THR A 814 -5.11 0.61 -36.03
CA THR A 814 -3.97 0.54 -36.95
C THR A 814 -2.71 -0.03 -36.28
N SER A 815 -2.62 -0.02 -34.95
CA SER A 815 -1.37 -0.25 -34.22
C SER A 815 -1.25 -1.67 -33.63
N PHE A 816 -2.38 -2.29 -33.27
CA PHE A 816 -2.43 -3.68 -32.83
C PHE A 816 -3.54 -4.42 -33.59
N ALA A 817 -3.27 -5.67 -33.97
CA ALA A 817 -4.31 -6.57 -34.43
C ALA A 817 -4.67 -7.51 -33.28
N LEU A 818 -5.95 -7.45 -32.89
CA LEU A 818 -6.53 -8.15 -31.74
C LEU A 818 -7.69 -9.01 -32.23
N GLN A 819 -7.67 -10.30 -31.88
CA GLN A 819 -8.77 -11.23 -32.12
C GLN A 819 -9.07 -11.99 -30.84
N VAL A 820 -10.32 -11.95 -30.39
CA VAL A 820 -10.76 -12.66 -29.19
C VAL A 820 -11.70 -13.79 -29.59
N LYS A 821 -11.49 -14.98 -29.02
CA LYS A 821 -12.35 -16.16 -29.23
C LYS A 821 -12.72 -16.77 -27.89
N THR A 822 -13.96 -17.21 -27.75
CA THR A 822 -14.46 -17.90 -26.56
C THR A 822 -14.69 -19.38 -26.84
N LYS A 823 -14.47 -20.22 -25.82
CA LYS A 823 -14.87 -21.63 -25.81
C LYS A 823 -15.65 -21.94 -24.52
N PRO A 824 -16.66 -22.82 -24.57
CA PRO A 824 -17.10 -23.62 -25.73
C PRO A 824 -17.89 -22.80 -26.77
N VAL A 825 -17.85 -23.24 -28.03
CA VAL A 825 -18.59 -22.62 -29.16
C VAL A 825 -19.95 -23.29 -29.36
N ASN A 826 -20.06 -24.58 -29.03
CA ASN A 826 -21.29 -25.36 -29.02
C ASN A 826 -21.59 -25.74 -27.57
N CYS A 827 -22.80 -25.45 -27.10
CA CYS A 827 -23.13 -25.48 -25.69
C CYS A 827 -23.94 -26.74 -25.35
N THR A 828 -23.48 -27.51 -24.37
CA THR A 828 -24.29 -28.51 -23.64
C THR A 828 -24.69 -27.95 -22.26
N GLU A 829 -25.68 -28.51 -21.56
CA GLU A 829 -26.13 -27.97 -20.26
C GLU A 829 -25.01 -27.92 -19.21
N ASP A 830 -24.05 -28.86 -19.26
CA ASP A 830 -22.87 -28.93 -18.39
C ASP A 830 -21.79 -27.86 -18.69
N ASP A 831 -21.82 -27.25 -19.89
CA ASP A 831 -20.81 -26.28 -20.36
C ASP A 831 -21.08 -24.83 -19.88
N THR A 832 -22.17 -24.59 -19.16
CA THR A 832 -22.62 -23.24 -18.76
C THR A 832 -21.89 -22.65 -17.55
N HIS A 833 -21.01 -23.43 -16.91
CA HIS A 833 -20.31 -23.06 -15.68
C HIS A 833 -18.89 -22.51 -15.89
N SER A 834 -18.23 -22.80 -17.02
CA SER A 834 -16.87 -22.35 -17.30
C SER A 834 -16.68 -21.89 -18.74
N VAL A 835 -15.99 -20.76 -18.92
CA VAL A 835 -15.72 -20.15 -20.22
C VAL A 835 -14.23 -19.89 -20.34
N THR A 836 -13.64 -20.29 -21.45
CA THR A 836 -12.23 -19.97 -21.77
C THR A 836 -12.15 -18.88 -22.83
N VAL A 837 -11.45 -17.80 -22.52
CA VAL A 837 -11.21 -16.66 -23.41
C VAL A 837 -9.80 -16.76 -23.98
N TYR A 838 -9.70 -16.84 -25.31
CA TYR A 838 -8.45 -16.80 -26.07
C TYR A 838 -8.27 -15.42 -26.68
N VAL A 839 -7.23 -14.72 -26.25
CA VAL A 839 -6.88 -13.37 -26.71
C VAL A 839 -5.65 -13.47 -27.60
N ASN A 840 -5.84 -13.35 -28.92
CA ASN A 840 -4.75 -13.35 -29.90
C ASN A 840 -4.38 -11.92 -30.28
N ILE A 841 -3.12 -11.55 -30.07
CA ILE A 841 -2.61 -10.19 -30.19
C ILE A 841 -1.32 -10.19 -31.01
N ARG A 842 -1.18 -9.23 -31.91
CA ARG A 842 0.08 -8.94 -32.61
C ARG A 842 0.26 -7.45 -32.77
N TYR A 843 1.50 -6.98 -32.73
CA TYR A 843 1.82 -5.58 -32.98
C TYR A 843 1.91 -5.31 -34.49
N THR A 844 1.17 -4.34 -34.99
CA THR A 844 1.15 -3.94 -36.41
C THR A 844 1.59 -2.49 -36.62
N GLY A 845 2.12 -1.85 -35.58
CA GLY A 845 2.66 -0.50 -35.65
C GLY A 845 3.95 -0.40 -36.48
N LYS A 846 4.49 0.82 -36.57
CA LYS A 846 5.66 1.12 -37.43
C LYS A 846 6.99 0.62 -36.87
N ARG A 847 7.03 0.27 -35.59
CA ARG A 847 8.24 -0.17 -34.88
C ARG A 847 8.42 -1.69 -35.06
N SER A 848 9.63 -2.20 -34.89
CA SER A 848 9.91 -3.65 -34.97
C SER A 848 9.29 -4.44 -33.81
N THR A 849 9.19 -3.82 -32.63
CA THR A 849 8.47 -4.31 -31.45
C THR A 849 7.78 -3.14 -30.73
N SER A 850 6.71 -3.41 -30.01
CA SER A 850 6.12 -2.48 -29.04
C SER A 850 7.01 -2.35 -27.80
N ASN A 851 6.65 -1.43 -26.89
CA ASN A 851 7.15 -1.45 -25.51
C ASN A 851 6.30 -2.41 -24.67
N MET A 852 6.29 -2.22 -23.35
CA MET A 852 5.37 -2.92 -22.45
C MET A 852 3.92 -2.75 -22.91
N VAL A 853 3.23 -3.88 -23.03
CA VAL A 853 1.83 -3.94 -23.45
C VAL A 853 0.97 -4.36 -22.28
N ILE A 854 -0.12 -3.64 -22.05
CA ILE A 854 -1.17 -4.07 -21.14
C ILE A 854 -2.30 -4.68 -21.95
N VAL A 855 -2.71 -5.89 -21.55
CA VAL A 855 -3.92 -6.55 -22.02
C VAL A 855 -4.92 -6.50 -20.89
N GLU A 856 -5.89 -5.59 -20.99
CA GLU A 856 -6.99 -5.46 -20.06
C GLU A 856 -8.20 -6.25 -20.57
N VAL A 857 -8.65 -7.22 -19.78
CA VAL A 857 -9.82 -8.05 -20.07
C VAL A 857 -10.89 -7.70 -19.07
N SER A 858 -11.98 -7.07 -19.51
CA SER A 858 -13.16 -6.87 -18.65
C SER A 858 -13.84 -8.21 -18.44
N LEU A 859 -14.22 -8.55 -17.21
CA LEU A 859 -14.96 -9.76 -16.91
C LEU A 859 -16.46 -9.56 -17.19
N LEU A 860 -17.13 -10.63 -17.65
CA LEU A 860 -18.58 -10.65 -17.79
C LEU A 860 -19.25 -10.62 -16.40
N SER A 861 -20.45 -10.02 -16.32
CA SER A 861 -21.21 -9.97 -15.08
C SER A 861 -21.49 -11.38 -14.53
N GLY A 862 -21.20 -11.59 -13.25
CA GLY A 862 -21.36 -12.89 -12.57
C GLY A 862 -20.25 -13.91 -12.84
N PHE A 863 -19.21 -13.55 -13.61
CA PHE A 863 -18.01 -14.38 -13.83
C PHE A 863 -16.83 -13.91 -13.00
N VAL A 864 -16.04 -14.87 -12.53
CA VAL A 864 -14.78 -14.66 -11.83
C VAL A 864 -13.66 -15.45 -12.51
N LEU A 865 -12.41 -15.07 -12.28
CA LEU A 865 -11.28 -15.91 -12.67
C LEU A 865 -11.32 -17.24 -11.90
N ALA A 866 -11.15 -18.35 -12.61
CA ALA A 866 -11.08 -19.69 -12.01
C ALA A 866 -9.98 -19.78 -10.92
N PRO A 867 -10.12 -20.59 -9.85
CA PRO A 867 -9.09 -20.82 -8.84
C PRO A 867 -7.73 -21.24 -9.41
N ALA A 868 -7.68 -22.01 -10.50
CA ALA A 868 -6.45 -22.33 -11.21
C ALA A 868 -5.78 -21.10 -11.86
N SER A 869 -6.58 -20.09 -12.22
CA SER A 869 -6.16 -18.76 -12.68
C SER A 869 -6.03 -17.72 -11.54
N ARG A 870 -6.51 -18.00 -10.32
CA ARG A 870 -6.35 -17.15 -9.11
C ARG A 870 -5.16 -17.57 -8.25
N MET A 871 -4.87 -18.88 -8.14
CA MET A 871 -3.65 -19.41 -7.52
C MET A 871 -2.39 -19.04 -8.31
N SER A 872 -2.55 -18.65 -9.58
CA SER A 872 -1.47 -18.21 -10.46
C SER A 872 -1.11 -16.71 -10.37
N VAL A 873 -1.71 -15.95 -9.44
CA VAL A 873 -1.27 -14.56 -9.14
C VAL A 873 0.05 -14.56 -8.34
N ARG A 874 0.44 -15.70 -7.73
CA ARG A 874 1.72 -15.84 -7.02
C ARG A 874 2.61 -17.01 -7.46
N SER A 875 2.10 -18.02 -8.17
CA SER A 875 2.91 -19.04 -8.83
C SER A 875 2.84 -18.91 -10.36
N LEU A 876 3.78 -18.16 -10.92
CA LEU A 876 4.05 -18.17 -12.35
C LEU A 876 4.58 -19.55 -12.75
N GLN A 877 3.73 -20.42 -13.31
CA GLN A 877 4.20 -21.30 -14.39
C GLN A 877 3.15 -21.91 -15.34
N LEU A 878 1.85 -22.05 -15.02
CA LEU A 878 0.99 -22.91 -15.89
C LEU A 878 -0.48 -22.53 -16.17
N GLY A 879 -1.01 -21.37 -15.74
CA GLY A 879 -2.46 -21.08 -15.87
C GLY A 879 -2.90 -20.06 -16.93
N SER A 880 -2.01 -19.17 -17.38
CA SER A 880 -2.28 -18.18 -18.44
C SER A 880 -1.12 -18.22 -19.42
N ARG A 881 -1.16 -19.18 -20.36
CA ARG A 881 -0.13 -19.27 -21.41
C ARG A 881 -0.35 -18.12 -22.39
N CYS A 882 0.58 -17.16 -22.43
CA CYS A 882 0.94 -16.48 -23.69
C CYS A 882 2.10 -17.30 -24.29
N HIS A 883 1.97 -17.75 -25.55
CA HIS A 883 2.82 -18.83 -26.10
C HIS A 883 4.33 -18.51 -26.17
N TRP A 884 4.74 -17.25 -26.32
CA TRP A 884 6.16 -16.89 -26.49
C TRP A 884 6.69 -15.82 -25.53
N HIS A 885 5.82 -15.07 -24.83
CA HIS A 885 6.23 -14.08 -23.82
C HIS A 885 5.67 -14.42 -22.44
N PRO A 886 6.52 -14.54 -21.39
CA PRO A 886 6.04 -14.77 -20.04
C PRO A 886 5.25 -13.55 -19.54
N VAL A 887 4.05 -13.78 -19.00
CA VAL A 887 3.29 -12.74 -18.29
C VAL A 887 4.08 -12.36 -17.03
N ARG A 888 4.51 -11.11 -16.90
CA ARG A 888 5.33 -10.68 -15.75
C ARG A 888 4.50 -10.52 -14.48
N ARG A 889 3.27 -10.03 -14.65
CA ARG A 889 2.35 -9.69 -13.56
C ARG A 889 0.91 -9.74 -14.06
N THR A 890 0.01 -10.03 -13.13
CA THR A 890 -1.43 -9.92 -13.30
C THR A 890 -2.01 -9.06 -12.19
N GLU A 891 -2.94 -8.19 -12.53
CA GLU A 891 -3.60 -7.27 -11.60
C GLU A 891 -5.11 -7.32 -11.79
N LYS A 892 -5.87 -7.21 -10.70
CA LYS A 892 -7.32 -7.13 -10.75
C LYS A 892 -7.72 -5.66 -10.91
N THR A 893 -8.41 -5.31 -11.99
CA THR A 893 -8.94 -3.96 -12.21
C THR A 893 -10.37 -3.84 -11.67
N GLN A 894 -10.97 -2.65 -11.71
CA GLN A 894 -12.32 -2.42 -11.17
C GLN A 894 -13.40 -3.32 -11.80
N GLY A 895 -13.20 -3.80 -13.02
CA GLY A 895 -14.15 -4.67 -13.73
C GLY A 895 -13.52 -5.86 -14.43
N GLY A 896 -12.26 -6.15 -14.14
CA GLY A 896 -11.46 -6.97 -15.04
C GLY A 896 -10.14 -7.45 -14.47
N VAL A 897 -9.27 -7.80 -15.41
CA VAL A 897 -7.90 -8.25 -15.16
C VAL A 897 -6.99 -7.58 -16.16
N ALA A 898 -5.90 -6.99 -15.68
CA ALA A 898 -4.81 -6.48 -16.51
C ALA A 898 -3.65 -7.47 -16.50
N LEU A 899 -3.18 -7.84 -17.70
CA LEU A 899 -2.00 -8.67 -17.91
C LEU A 899 -0.88 -7.81 -18.46
N TYR A 900 0.31 -7.93 -17.87
CA TYR A 900 1.50 -7.16 -18.25
C TYR A 900 2.43 -8.03 -19.10
N LEU A 901 2.70 -7.57 -20.32
CA LEU A 901 3.59 -8.20 -21.29
C LEU A 901 4.79 -7.30 -21.58
N ASP A 902 5.99 -7.88 -21.62
CA ASP A 902 7.26 -7.19 -21.86
C ASP A 902 7.27 -6.36 -23.15
N LYS A 903 6.91 -7.02 -24.25
CA LYS A 903 6.83 -6.45 -25.60
C LYS A 903 6.03 -7.38 -26.49
N LEU A 904 5.47 -6.83 -27.56
CA LEU A 904 4.89 -7.59 -28.65
C LEU A 904 5.67 -7.30 -29.92
N SER A 905 5.90 -8.34 -30.71
CA SER A 905 6.47 -8.23 -32.04
C SER A 905 5.37 -8.32 -33.09
N HIS A 906 5.74 -8.32 -34.37
CA HIS A 906 4.82 -8.63 -35.46
C HIS A 906 4.32 -10.09 -35.46
N LYS A 907 4.88 -10.96 -34.59
CA LYS A 907 4.39 -12.32 -34.37
C LYS A 907 3.16 -12.30 -33.45
N SER A 908 2.24 -13.22 -33.69
CA SER A 908 1.02 -13.38 -32.90
C SER A 908 1.27 -14.10 -31.58
N GLU A 909 0.89 -13.46 -30.48
CA GLU A 909 0.82 -14.05 -29.14
C GLU A 909 -0.62 -14.39 -28.78
N THR A 910 -0.84 -15.52 -28.13
CA THR A 910 -2.20 -15.90 -27.67
C THR A 910 -2.19 -16.10 -26.18
N CYS A 911 -2.93 -15.26 -25.45
CA CYS A 911 -3.13 -15.35 -24.01
C CYS A 911 -4.47 -16.03 -23.69
N VAL A 912 -4.47 -16.91 -22.68
CA VAL A 912 -5.64 -17.73 -22.32
C VAL A 912 -6.10 -17.38 -20.90
N LEU A 913 -7.39 -17.10 -20.73
CA LEU A 913 -8.02 -16.85 -19.45
C LEU A 913 -9.18 -17.82 -19.22
N HIS A 914 -9.26 -18.41 -18.03
CA HIS A 914 -10.35 -19.28 -17.63
C HIS A 914 -11.28 -18.54 -16.65
N LEU A 915 -12.55 -18.43 -17.04
CA LEU A 915 -13.61 -17.77 -16.29
C LEU A 915 -14.57 -18.83 -15.75
N GLU A 916 -14.99 -18.67 -14.50
CA GLU A 916 -16.00 -19.49 -13.84
C GLU A 916 -17.21 -18.63 -13.47
N ARG A 917 -18.41 -19.17 -13.67
CA ARG A 917 -19.66 -18.49 -13.36
C ARG A 917 -19.99 -18.66 -11.87
N GLU A 918 -19.93 -17.57 -11.11
CA GLU A 918 -20.32 -17.53 -9.69
C GLU A 918 -21.81 -17.22 -9.55
N VAL A 919 -22.32 -16.29 -10.37
CA VAL A 919 -23.73 -15.86 -10.34
C VAL A 919 -24.36 -16.01 -11.71
N GLY A 920 -25.60 -16.50 -11.72
CA GLY A 920 -26.40 -16.60 -12.93
C GLY A 920 -26.81 -15.23 -13.44
N VAL A 921 -26.31 -14.82 -14.61
CA VAL A 921 -26.77 -13.62 -15.33
C VAL A 921 -27.31 -14.03 -16.70
N THR A 922 -28.36 -13.36 -17.17
CA THR A 922 -29.03 -13.53 -18.46
C THR A 922 -29.10 -12.19 -19.18
N ASN A 923 -29.26 -12.20 -20.51
CA ASN A 923 -29.10 -11.02 -21.37
C ASN A 923 -27.71 -10.37 -21.23
N LEU A 924 -26.68 -11.20 -21.10
CA LEU A 924 -25.30 -10.74 -20.91
C LEU A 924 -24.87 -9.81 -22.04
N LYS A 925 -24.30 -8.68 -21.66
CA LYS A 925 -23.69 -7.73 -22.58
C LYS A 925 -22.25 -8.19 -22.90
N PRO A 926 -21.70 -7.82 -24.08
CA PRO A 926 -20.34 -8.16 -24.44
C PRO A 926 -19.33 -7.64 -23.42
N GLY A 927 -18.38 -8.51 -23.07
CA GLY A 927 -17.14 -8.08 -22.45
C GLY A 927 -16.22 -7.50 -23.52
N HIS A 928 -15.28 -6.65 -23.13
CA HIS A 928 -14.26 -6.10 -24.02
C HIS A 928 -12.85 -6.48 -23.57
N VAL A 929 -11.96 -6.58 -24.54
CA VAL A 929 -10.52 -6.71 -24.36
C VAL A 929 -9.87 -5.48 -24.96
N ARG A 930 -9.14 -4.74 -24.14
CA ARG A 930 -8.36 -3.58 -24.54
C ARG A 930 -6.88 -3.94 -24.49
N VAL A 931 -6.16 -3.63 -25.55
CA VAL A 931 -4.72 -3.82 -25.65
C VAL A 931 -4.10 -2.49 -26.01
N TYR A 932 -3.12 -2.05 -25.24
CA TYR A 932 -2.45 -0.77 -25.51
C TYR A 932 -0.98 -0.83 -25.10
N ASP A 933 -0.16 -0.08 -25.83
CA ASP A 933 1.20 0.23 -25.38
C ASP A 933 1.08 1.15 -24.17
N TYR A 934 1.68 0.77 -23.04
CA TYR A 934 1.53 1.52 -21.79
C TYR A 934 2.06 2.96 -21.92
N TYR A 935 3.06 3.22 -22.77
CA TYR A 935 3.63 4.57 -22.92
C TYR A 935 3.10 5.36 -24.09
N HIS A 936 2.48 4.67 -25.05
CA HIS A 936 1.77 5.28 -26.15
C HIS A 936 0.33 4.78 -26.11
N PRO A 937 -0.51 5.24 -25.14
CA PRO A 937 -1.90 4.80 -25.03
C PRO A 937 -2.71 5.08 -26.31
N GLU A 938 -2.25 5.97 -27.18
CA GLU A 938 -2.78 6.19 -28.52
C GLU A 938 -2.61 4.98 -29.44
N GLU A 939 -1.57 4.17 -29.23
CA GLU A 939 -1.41 2.85 -29.85
C GLU A 939 -2.22 1.82 -29.06
N GLN A 940 -3.49 1.66 -29.43
CA GLN A 940 -4.40 0.74 -28.77
C GLN A 940 -5.32 0.01 -29.73
N ALA A 941 -5.78 -1.17 -29.35
CA ALA A 941 -6.84 -1.94 -30.01
C ALA A 941 -7.86 -2.41 -28.99
N LEU A 942 -9.09 -2.55 -29.45
CA LEU A 942 -10.22 -2.97 -28.64
C LEU A 942 -11.03 -4.01 -29.41
N ALA A 943 -11.47 -5.07 -28.73
CA ALA A 943 -12.33 -6.09 -29.31
C ALA A 943 -13.34 -6.59 -28.27
N ASP A 944 -14.56 -6.83 -28.72
CA ASP A 944 -15.60 -7.43 -27.89
C ASP A 944 -15.51 -8.96 -27.93
N TYR A 945 -15.99 -9.57 -26.84
CA TYR A 945 -16.20 -11.01 -26.76
C TYR A 945 -17.52 -11.32 -26.07
N ASN A 946 -18.21 -12.32 -26.60
CA ASN A 946 -19.48 -12.81 -26.11
C ASN A 946 -19.37 -14.29 -25.74
N VAL A 947 -20.26 -14.71 -24.84
CA VAL A 947 -20.49 -16.12 -24.54
C VAL A 947 -21.83 -16.47 -25.17
N PHE A 948 -21.81 -17.19 -26.29
CA PHE A 948 -23.01 -17.54 -27.05
C PHE A 948 -23.89 -18.61 -26.36
N CYS A 949 -23.44 -19.11 -25.20
CA CYS A 949 -24.09 -20.18 -24.44
C CYS A 949 -25.06 -19.72 -23.35
N ILE A 950 -25.25 -18.41 -23.13
CA ILE A 950 -25.96 -17.85 -21.95
C ILE A 950 -26.93 -16.75 -22.33
#